data_AF-A0A6P1CRM1-F1
#
_entry.id   AF-A0A6P1CRM1-F1
#
_cell.length_a   1.000
_cell.length_b   1.000
_cell.length_c   1.000
_cell.angle_alpha   90.00
_cell.angle_beta   90.00
_cell.angle_gamma   90.00
#
_symmetry.space_group_name_H-M   'P 1'
#
loop_
_entity.id
_entity.type
_entity.pdbx_description
1 polymer ?
#
loop_
_entity_poly.entity_id
_entity_poly.type
_entity_poly.pdbx_seq_one_letter_code
_entity_poly.pdbx_strand_id
1 'polypeptide(L)'
;MRWGRLCLDELAHRREEINALNVFPVADSDTGTNLLATMRAAVSCAEVAVLSAHGGAFPGGTGQSHAWIRDHSPSTDVPAAASLWREVVDAVRARTGGSEGLPNGKAPTAGPGRVPLADGSGGLEPDGGVPATLVAAAMARGATSGARGNSGIILSQVLRGIAEATRSAPLDANTARTALDRAAVLVREALSVPVEGTILTVLERAAGAASECPGDELADVVRAAADGAAEALGETTAQLTVLRAAGVVDAGARGLVVLLDSLVEVVTGERPERPVYRPAGHSPERRPEAVPAVPARYEVMYRLDDSDPDRISALRHRLTELGDSVVVVGDGADSWSAHVHCVDAGAAIEAGISAGALSGVRIESFAPDAEPAAERGEPCGCANHAGMHDGGAQGEVDGAGERAAADGRPDARMTGAVVVVSGSGGEPTIAGGESKKAAALGDSAQPGGSPESGGRSGPADRAIVAVAAGHGAMALFEAAGAEVIPGEPAVTTAALLAAIRRLPHREVLVLPNGALPAQELVAVGVAARDNHRDVLLLPSGSMVQGLAALAVHDRGRIAVDDAFAMSEAAAATRWGSLRAATERALTMVGTCEPGDGLGLVGHDVIVIDRDVRAAGQTLLNRMLGLGGELVTLLVGAAAPDGLAQELSEHIAEGFPGVEVMVYSGGQHADLIQIGVE
;
A
#
# COMPACT_ATOMS: atom_id res chain seq x y z
N MET A 1 -14.54 -11.94 -11.18
CA MET A 1 -13.99 -10.68 -10.60
C MET A 1 -15.04 -9.83 -9.88
N ARG A 2 -16.30 -9.81 -10.34
CA ARG A 2 -17.39 -8.94 -9.82
C ARG A 2 -17.43 -8.72 -8.30
N TRP A 3 -17.44 -9.79 -7.50
CA TRP A 3 -17.45 -9.70 -6.02
C TRP A 3 -16.30 -8.86 -5.47
N GLY A 4 -15.07 -9.09 -5.95
CA GLY A 4 -13.90 -8.34 -5.49
C GLY A 4 -14.01 -6.84 -5.74
N ARG A 5 -14.56 -6.44 -6.90
CA ARG A 5 -14.80 -5.02 -7.23
C ARG A 5 -15.89 -4.41 -6.35
N LEU A 6 -17.03 -5.09 -6.17
CA LEU A 6 -18.10 -4.61 -5.28
C LEU A 6 -17.60 -4.40 -3.83
N CYS A 7 -16.77 -5.30 -3.32
CA CYS A 7 -16.12 -5.13 -2.03
C CYS A 7 -15.22 -3.88 -1.95
N LEU A 8 -14.55 -3.46 -3.04
CA LEU A 8 -13.78 -2.21 -3.05
C LEU A 8 -14.70 -1.00 -2.92
N ASP A 9 -15.77 -0.96 -3.70
CA ASP A 9 -16.71 0.15 -3.72
C ASP A 9 -17.42 0.28 -2.35
N GLU A 10 -17.86 -0.84 -1.78
CA GLU A 10 -18.51 -0.87 -0.47
C GLU A 10 -17.55 -0.56 0.70
N LEU A 11 -16.32 -1.08 0.70
CA LEU A 11 -15.31 -0.71 1.70
C LEU A 11 -14.88 0.75 1.57
N ALA A 12 -14.81 1.30 0.35
CA ALA A 12 -14.52 2.71 0.14
C ALA A 12 -15.66 3.60 0.65
N HIS A 13 -16.91 3.24 0.37
CA HIS A 13 -18.09 3.94 0.86
C HIS A 13 -18.20 3.90 2.40
N ARG A 14 -17.84 2.78 3.02
CA ARG A 14 -17.94 2.54 4.47
C ARG A 14 -16.64 2.78 5.24
N ARG A 15 -15.60 3.31 4.60
CA ARG A 15 -14.27 3.52 5.23
C ARG A 15 -14.39 4.30 6.54
N GLU A 16 -15.08 5.44 6.51
CA GLU A 16 -15.26 6.30 7.70
C GLU A 16 -16.19 5.67 8.75
N GLU A 17 -17.21 4.91 8.34
CA GLU A 17 -18.06 4.12 9.25
C GLU A 17 -17.20 3.13 10.05
N ILE A 18 -16.34 2.38 9.37
CA ILE A 18 -15.49 1.35 9.97
C ILE A 18 -14.37 1.99 10.81
N ASN A 19 -13.71 3.05 10.31
CA ASN A 19 -12.69 3.79 11.05
C ASN A 19 -13.23 4.35 12.37
N ALA A 20 -14.45 4.91 12.36
CA ALA A 20 -15.07 5.48 13.56
C ALA A 20 -15.52 4.43 14.60
N LEU A 21 -15.58 3.15 14.24
CA LEU A 21 -15.82 2.03 15.17
C LEU A 21 -14.51 1.47 15.77
N ASN A 22 -13.34 1.90 15.28
CA ASN A 22 -12.06 1.30 15.66
C ASN A 22 -11.59 1.76 17.04
N VAL A 23 -11.84 0.93 18.05
CA VAL A 23 -11.46 1.16 19.46
C VAL A 23 -10.66 0.00 20.07
N PHE A 24 -10.36 -1.04 19.28
CA PHE A 24 -9.69 -2.26 19.75
C PHE A 24 -8.95 -2.97 18.59
N PRO A 25 -7.72 -3.49 18.79
CA PRO A 25 -6.92 -3.44 20.01
C PRO A 25 -6.32 -2.05 20.27
N VAL A 26 -6.15 -1.24 19.23
CA VAL A 26 -5.64 0.13 19.28
C VAL A 26 -6.70 1.05 18.67
N ALA A 27 -6.90 2.24 19.25
CA ALA A 27 -7.91 3.20 18.82
C ALA A 27 -7.32 4.24 17.83
N ASP A 28 -6.66 3.76 16.78
CA ASP A 28 -5.94 4.56 15.76
C ASP A 28 -6.84 5.05 14.61
N SER A 29 -8.12 4.63 14.56
CA SER A 29 -9.07 4.96 13.50
C SER A 29 -8.67 4.49 12.08
N ASP A 30 -7.87 3.42 11.95
CA ASP A 30 -7.35 2.99 10.64
C ASP A 30 -8.04 1.76 10.00
N THR A 31 -8.85 1.00 10.74
CA THR A 31 -9.24 -0.37 10.33
C THR A 31 -9.94 -0.43 8.97
N GLY A 32 -10.81 0.52 8.65
CA GLY A 32 -11.45 0.61 7.34
C GLY A 32 -10.47 0.96 6.23
N THR A 33 -9.50 1.83 6.51
CA THR A 33 -8.38 2.15 5.60
C THR A 33 -7.51 0.93 5.32
N ASN A 34 -7.20 0.14 6.35
CA ASN A 34 -6.37 -1.08 6.26
C ASN A 34 -7.07 -2.22 5.50
N LEU A 35 -8.35 -2.46 5.76
CA LEU A 35 -9.17 -3.42 5.01
C LEU A 35 -9.28 -3.02 3.54
N LEU A 36 -9.53 -1.74 3.24
CA LEU A 36 -9.62 -1.21 1.88
C LEU A 36 -8.28 -1.32 1.13
N ALA A 37 -7.15 -0.97 1.78
CA ALA A 37 -5.83 -1.11 1.18
C ALA A 37 -5.49 -2.58 0.86
N THR A 38 -5.79 -3.50 1.78
CA THR A 38 -5.61 -4.94 1.60
C THR A 38 -6.47 -5.46 0.45
N MET A 39 -7.75 -5.08 0.39
CA MET A 39 -8.65 -5.51 -0.67
C MET A 39 -8.25 -4.95 -2.04
N ARG A 40 -7.74 -3.71 -2.11
CA ARG A 40 -7.17 -3.14 -3.34
C ARG A 40 -6.00 -4.00 -3.84
N ALA A 41 -5.05 -4.35 -2.98
CA ALA A 41 -3.93 -5.21 -3.36
C ALA A 41 -4.39 -6.60 -3.86
N ALA A 42 -5.41 -7.19 -3.20
CA ALA A 42 -6.03 -8.43 -3.63
C ALA A 42 -6.63 -8.34 -5.05
N VAL A 43 -7.46 -7.32 -5.29
CA VAL A 43 -8.14 -7.13 -6.59
C VAL A 43 -7.12 -6.78 -7.69
N SER A 44 -6.17 -5.89 -7.44
CA SER A 44 -5.14 -5.53 -8.43
C SER A 44 -4.32 -6.74 -8.88
N CYS A 45 -3.91 -7.60 -7.94
CA CYS A 45 -3.20 -8.85 -8.26
C CYS A 45 -4.08 -9.80 -9.11
N ALA A 46 -5.38 -9.89 -8.79
CA ALA A 46 -6.33 -10.71 -9.53
C ALA A 46 -6.65 -10.15 -10.93
N GLU A 47 -6.70 -8.83 -11.10
CA GLU A 47 -6.86 -8.19 -12.42
C GLU A 47 -5.64 -8.45 -13.30
N VAL A 48 -4.42 -8.31 -12.77
CA VAL A 48 -3.19 -8.71 -13.46
C VAL A 48 -3.24 -10.19 -13.87
N ALA A 49 -3.69 -11.07 -12.97
CA ALA A 49 -3.77 -12.51 -13.26
C ALA A 49 -4.83 -12.84 -14.34
N VAL A 50 -5.99 -12.17 -14.34
CA VAL A 50 -7.02 -12.29 -15.38
C VAL A 50 -6.53 -11.75 -16.72
N LEU A 51 -5.81 -10.63 -16.74
CA LEU A 51 -5.22 -10.06 -17.96
C LEU A 51 -4.17 -10.99 -18.56
N SER A 52 -3.29 -11.57 -17.73
CA SER A 52 -2.29 -12.55 -18.17
C SER A 52 -2.92 -13.84 -18.71
N ALA A 53 -3.99 -14.34 -18.07
CA ALA A 53 -4.68 -15.57 -18.50
C ALA A 53 -5.36 -15.46 -19.87
N HIS A 54 -5.66 -14.23 -20.35
CA HIS A 54 -6.21 -13.97 -21.69
C HIS A 54 -5.14 -13.81 -22.80
N GLY A 55 -3.86 -14.03 -22.49
CA GLY A 55 -2.79 -14.07 -23.50
C GLY A 55 -2.54 -12.74 -24.24
N GLY A 56 -2.86 -11.61 -23.61
CA GLY A 56 -2.63 -10.27 -24.18
C GLY A 56 -3.53 -9.88 -25.37
N ALA A 57 -4.51 -10.70 -25.74
CA ALA A 57 -5.40 -10.42 -26.87
C ALA A 57 -6.68 -9.69 -26.42
N PHE A 58 -6.75 -8.38 -26.66
CA PHE A 58 -8.03 -7.65 -26.62
C PHE A 58 -8.89 -8.00 -27.85
N PRO A 59 -10.18 -8.36 -27.68
CA PRO A 59 -11.11 -8.46 -28.80
C PRO A 59 -11.55 -7.04 -29.22
N GLY A 60 -10.81 -6.37 -30.09
CA GLY A 60 -11.19 -5.01 -30.54
C GLY A 60 -10.15 -4.17 -31.26
N GLY A 61 -9.35 -4.74 -32.17
CA GLY A 61 -8.41 -3.95 -32.98
C GLY A 61 -9.06 -3.25 -34.18
N THR A 62 -9.63 -2.06 -33.98
CA THR A 62 -9.65 -0.91 -34.94
C THR A 62 -10.39 0.26 -34.29
N GLY A 63 -9.80 1.47 -34.34
CA GLY A 63 -10.18 2.56 -33.43
C GLY A 63 -11.61 3.11 -33.59
N GLN A 64 -12.36 3.08 -32.49
CA GLN A 64 -13.29 4.14 -32.06
C GLN A 64 -13.27 4.23 -30.54
N SER A 65 -13.51 5.44 -30.00
CA SER A 65 -13.34 5.78 -28.58
C SER A 65 -14.31 5.03 -27.66
N HIS A 66 -13.82 4.54 -26.51
CA HIS A 66 -14.68 3.90 -25.52
C HIS A 66 -15.51 4.89 -24.71
N ALA A 67 -16.81 4.61 -24.59
CA ALA A 67 -17.78 5.43 -23.87
C ALA A 67 -17.72 5.20 -22.34
N TRP A 68 -16.80 5.89 -21.68
CA TRP A 68 -16.76 6.00 -20.20
C TRP A 68 -16.88 7.45 -19.67
N ILE A 69 -17.11 8.41 -20.57
CA ILE A 69 -17.39 9.81 -20.21
C ILE A 69 -18.84 10.13 -20.60
N ARG A 70 -19.67 10.34 -19.57
CA ARG A 70 -21.00 10.98 -19.58
C ARG A 70 -22.18 10.16 -20.17
N ASP A 71 -23.41 10.27 -19.65
CA ASP A 71 -23.89 11.11 -18.54
C ASP A 71 -25.12 10.51 -17.83
N HIS A 72 -25.44 11.03 -16.64
CA HIS A 72 -26.75 10.85 -16.02
C HIS A 72 -27.78 11.83 -16.63
N SER A 73 -28.90 11.29 -17.14
CA SER A 73 -30.20 11.99 -17.41
C SER A 73 -30.30 12.96 -18.62
N PRO A 74 -31.51 13.27 -19.14
CA PRO A 74 -32.66 12.38 -19.41
C PRO A 74 -33.37 12.60 -20.80
N SER A 75 -34.02 11.55 -21.32
CA SER A 75 -35.17 11.51 -22.27
C SER A 75 -35.29 12.45 -23.49
N THR A 76 -35.32 11.91 -24.73
CA THR A 76 -36.51 11.90 -25.66
C THR A 76 -36.23 11.25 -27.06
N ASP A 77 -37.17 10.40 -27.50
CA ASP A 77 -37.63 10.00 -28.87
C ASP A 77 -36.69 9.75 -30.11
N VAL A 78 -36.47 8.46 -30.45
CA VAL A 78 -36.86 7.68 -31.69
C VAL A 78 -36.62 8.27 -33.13
N PRO A 79 -36.30 7.52 -34.24
CA PRO A 79 -36.08 6.06 -34.51
C PRO A 79 -34.79 5.67 -35.31
N ALA A 80 -34.65 4.38 -35.66
CA ALA A 80 -33.47 3.67 -36.20
C ALA A 80 -33.31 3.54 -37.75
N ALA A 81 -32.09 3.18 -38.20
CA ALA A 81 -31.76 2.40 -39.40
C ALA A 81 -30.35 1.74 -39.23
N ALA A 82 -30.19 0.41 -39.14
CA ALA A 82 -30.23 -0.63 -40.20
C ALA A 82 -28.90 -0.85 -40.99
N SER A 83 -28.01 -1.68 -40.40
CA SER A 83 -26.95 -2.54 -40.99
C SER A 83 -26.22 -2.14 -42.30
N LEU A 84 -24.91 -1.83 -42.19
CA LEU A 84 -23.97 -1.77 -43.33
C LEU A 84 -23.02 -3.00 -43.44
N TRP A 85 -22.89 -3.82 -42.39
CA TRP A 85 -21.86 -4.86 -42.29
C TRP A 85 -22.04 -6.11 -43.18
N ARG A 86 -23.15 -6.23 -43.89
CA ARG A 86 -23.41 -7.40 -44.76
C ARG A 86 -22.72 -7.27 -46.13
N GLU A 87 -22.57 -6.04 -46.64
CA GLU A 87 -22.01 -5.78 -47.98
C GLU A 87 -20.48 -5.99 -48.03
N VAL A 88 -19.77 -5.75 -46.92
CA VAL A 88 -18.32 -5.91 -46.83
C VAL A 88 -17.90 -7.39 -46.82
N VAL A 89 -18.71 -8.27 -46.22
CA VAL A 89 -18.42 -9.71 -46.11
C VAL A 89 -18.57 -10.43 -47.45
N ASP A 90 -19.57 -10.04 -48.26
CA ASP A 90 -19.80 -10.65 -49.57
C ASP A 90 -18.76 -10.18 -50.62
N ALA A 91 -18.22 -8.97 -50.49
CA ALA A 91 -17.16 -8.44 -51.36
C ALA A 91 -15.83 -9.23 -51.27
N VAL A 92 -15.53 -9.85 -50.11
CA VAL A 92 -14.32 -10.65 -49.90
C VAL A 92 -14.49 -12.07 -50.43
N ARG A 93 -15.69 -12.66 -50.30
CA ARG A 93 -15.98 -14.02 -50.82
C ARG A 93 -15.97 -14.11 -52.35
N ALA A 94 -16.13 -12.99 -53.05
CA ALA A 94 -16.14 -12.94 -54.51
C ALA A 94 -14.74 -13.01 -55.18
N ARG A 95 -13.63 -13.01 -54.43
CA ARG A 95 -12.26 -12.87 -54.98
C ARG A 95 -11.36 -14.10 -54.89
N THR A 96 -11.85 -15.25 -54.41
CA THR A 96 -11.05 -16.48 -54.28
C THR A 96 -11.78 -17.73 -54.79
N GLY A 97 -11.64 -18.05 -56.07
CA GLY A 97 -12.17 -19.28 -56.66
C GLY A 97 -11.55 -19.68 -58.01
N GLY A 98 -11.01 -20.92 -58.08
CA GLY A 98 -10.45 -21.58 -59.28
C GLY A 98 -8.97 -21.26 -59.56
N SER A 99 -8.09 -22.19 -59.98
CA SER A 99 -8.16 -23.66 -60.23
C SER A 99 -6.70 -24.20 -60.36
N GLU A 100 -6.32 -25.48 -60.40
CA GLU A 100 -6.98 -26.80 -60.38
C GLU A 100 -5.96 -27.90 -59.94
N GLY A 101 -6.36 -29.19 -59.84
CA GLY A 101 -5.42 -30.34 -59.81
C GLY A 101 -5.66 -31.42 -58.72
N LEU A 102 -5.91 -32.67 -59.14
CA LEU A 102 -6.16 -33.89 -58.34
C LEU A 102 -5.44 -35.10 -59.03
N PRO A 103 -5.37 -36.35 -58.51
CA PRO A 103 -5.85 -36.93 -57.23
C PRO A 103 -4.87 -37.92 -56.51
N ASN A 104 -5.39 -38.61 -55.47
CA ASN A 104 -4.96 -39.88 -54.81
C ASN A 104 -4.00 -39.78 -53.59
N GLY A 105 -4.30 -40.39 -52.43
CA GLY A 105 -5.55 -41.07 -52.02
C GLY A 105 -5.46 -41.84 -50.67
N LYS A 106 -6.62 -42.37 -50.23
CA LYS A 106 -6.89 -43.28 -49.08
C LYS A 106 -6.82 -42.73 -47.64
N ALA A 107 -7.99 -42.79 -46.98
CA ALA A 107 -8.14 -42.91 -45.52
C ALA A 107 -7.88 -44.37 -45.04
N PRO A 108 -7.91 -44.62 -43.72
CA PRO A 108 -9.11 -45.31 -43.21
C PRO A 108 -9.73 -44.69 -41.94
N THR A 109 -10.94 -45.15 -41.66
CA THR A 109 -11.93 -44.60 -40.69
C THR A 109 -12.04 -45.43 -39.41
N ALA A 110 -12.33 -44.77 -38.28
CA ALA A 110 -13.24 -45.28 -37.24
C ALA A 110 -13.73 -44.12 -36.35
N GLY A 111 -15.04 -44.02 -36.11
CA GLY A 111 -15.65 -43.17 -35.06
C GLY A 111 -16.60 -44.05 -34.21
N PRO A 112 -17.72 -43.51 -33.68
CA PRO A 112 -18.05 -42.12 -33.38
C PRO A 112 -18.55 -41.92 -31.93
N GLY A 113 -18.46 -40.69 -31.41
CA GLY A 113 -19.12 -40.29 -30.15
C GLY A 113 -19.80 -38.93 -30.32
N ARG A 114 -21.15 -38.90 -30.34
CA ARG A 114 -21.94 -37.66 -30.38
C ARG A 114 -22.31 -37.23 -28.96
N VAL A 115 -22.16 -35.93 -28.69
CA VAL A 115 -22.89 -35.19 -27.64
C VAL A 115 -23.52 -33.96 -28.33
N PRO A 116 -24.77 -33.55 -28.01
CA PRO A 116 -25.59 -32.79 -28.95
C PRO A 116 -25.47 -31.26 -28.84
N LEU A 117 -25.88 -30.58 -29.92
CA LEU A 117 -26.14 -29.14 -29.97
C LEU A 117 -27.51 -28.80 -29.39
N ALA A 118 -27.53 -27.94 -28.38
CA ALA A 118 -28.63 -27.12 -27.87
C ALA A 118 -28.00 -25.99 -27.05
N ASP A 119 -28.53 -24.77 -26.99
CA ASP A 119 -29.58 -24.10 -27.77
C ASP A 119 -29.35 -22.58 -27.77
N GLY A 120 -30.16 -21.83 -28.51
CA GLY A 120 -29.98 -20.39 -28.66
C GLY A 120 -30.79 -19.58 -27.65
N SER A 121 -30.17 -19.18 -26.55
CA SER A 121 -30.62 -18.03 -25.74
C SER A 121 -29.42 -17.14 -25.42
N GLY A 122 -29.40 -15.91 -25.96
CA GLY A 122 -28.25 -15.04 -25.89
C GLY A 122 -28.11 -14.34 -24.53
N GLY A 123 -27.23 -14.85 -23.67
CA GLY A 123 -26.62 -14.10 -22.58
C GLY A 123 -25.20 -13.68 -22.97
N LEU A 124 -24.86 -12.41 -22.80
CA LEU A 124 -23.46 -11.97 -22.81
C LEU A 124 -22.83 -12.40 -21.47
N GLU A 125 -21.95 -13.40 -21.49
CA GLU A 125 -21.15 -13.75 -20.30
C GLU A 125 -20.15 -12.61 -19.99
N PRO A 126 -20.16 -12.05 -18.78
CA PRO A 126 -19.15 -11.09 -18.32
C PRO A 126 -18.04 -11.81 -17.52
N ASP A 127 -16.77 -11.44 -17.77
CA ASP A 127 -15.54 -12.15 -17.35
C ASP A 127 -15.33 -13.49 -18.09
N GLY A 128 -14.69 -13.44 -19.27
CA GLY A 128 -14.44 -14.64 -20.07
C GLY A 128 -13.52 -15.66 -19.40
N GLY A 129 -13.89 -16.94 -19.46
CA GLY A 129 -13.02 -18.14 -19.47
C GLY A 129 -12.03 -18.43 -18.33
N VAL A 130 -11.70 -17.48 -17.46
CA VAL A 130 -10.63 -17.62 -16.46
C VAL A 130 -11.13 -18.41 -15.24
N PRO A 131 -10.44 -19.49 -14.83
CA PRO A 131 -10.84 -20.25 -13.65
C PRO A 131 -10.90 -19.38 -12.40
N ALA A 132 -12.00 -19.49 -11.65
CA ALA A 132 -12.16 -18.83 -10.34
C ALA A 132 -11.01 -19.17 -9.37
N THR A 133 -10.39 -20.34 -9.55
CA THR A 133 -9.21 -20.81 -8.80
C THR A 133 -7.99 -19.89 -8.97
N LEU A 134 -7.74 -19.42 -10.19
CA LEU A 134 -6.65 -18.50 -10.54
C LEU A 134 -6.92 -17.11 -9.96
N VAL A 135 -8.18 -16.65 -10.08
CA VAL A 135 -8.63 -15.38 -9.49
C VAL A 135 -8.47 -15.39 -7.98
N ALA A 136 -9.01 -16.40 -7.28
CA ALA A 136 -8.95 -16.50 -5.83
C ALA A 136 -7.51 -16.62 -5.32
N ALA A 137 -6.67 -17.44 -5.98
CA ALA A 137 -5.25 -17.57 -5.61
C ALA A 137 -4.47 -16.26 -5.82
N ALA A 138 -4.79 -15.49 -6.86
CA ALA A 138 -4.20 -14.16 -7.07
C ALA A 138 -4.68 -13.15 -6.01
N MET A 139 -5.98 -13.16 -5.67
CA MET A 139 -6.54 -12.34 -4.59
C MET A 139 -5.86 -12.64 -3.24
N ALA A 140 -5.66 -13.92 -2.89
CA ALA A 140 -5.01 -14.32 -1.64
C ALA A 140 -3.54 -13.86 -1.56
N ARG A 141 -2.76 -14.02 -2.63
CA ARG A 141 -1.36 -13.54 -2.69
C ARG A 141 -1.27 -12.01 -2.62
N GLY A 142 -2.14 -11.31 -3.37
CA GLY A 142 -2.22 -9.86 -3.36
C GLY A 142 -2.60 -9.31 -1.99
N ALA A 143 -3.58 -9.93 -1.33
CA ALA A 143 -3.99 -9.58 0.02
C ALA A 143 -2.88 -9.80 1.05
N THR A 144 -2.20 -10.95 1.01
CA THR A 144 -1.12 -11.28 1.96
C THR A 144 0.08 -10.34 1.78
N SER A 145 0.43 -10.01 0.54
CA SER A 145 1.53 -9.08 0.22
C SER A 145 1.20 -7.62 0.54
N GLY A 146 -0.07 -7.22 0.36
CA GLY A 146 -0.54 -5.84 0.56
C GLY A 146 -1.17 -5.57 1.92
N ALA A 147 -1.17 -6.55 2.82
CA ALA A 147 -1.77 -6.43 4.15
C ALA A 147 -1.19 -5.28 4.96
N ARG A 148 -2.04 -4.64 5.75
CA ARG A 148 -1.72 -3.56 6.70
C ARG A 148 -2.49 -3.79 7.99
N GLY A 149 -1.81 -3.64 9.13
CA GLY A 149 -2.37 -3.92 10.45
C GLY A 149 -2.91 -5.33 10.63
N ASN A 150 -3.49 -5.58 11.81
CA ASN A 150 -4.10 -6.86 12.15
C ASN A 150 -5.32 -7.19 11.28
N SER A 151 -6.17 -6.21 10.99
CA SER A 151 -7.39 -6.36 10.21
C SER A 151 -7.12 -6.75 8.74
N GLY A 152 -6.11 -6.13 8.11
CA GLY A 152 -5.66 -6.51 6.76
C GLY A 152 -5.07 -7.92 6.71
N ILE A 153 -4.27 -8.31 7.71
CA ILE A 153 -3.72 -9.66 7.77
C ILE A 153 -4.83 -10.71 7.95
N ILE A 154 -5.80 -10.48 8.82
CA ILE A 154 -6.94 -11.38 9.00
C ILE A 154 -7.74 -11.51 7.70
N LEU A 155 -8.02 -10.40 7.02
CA LEU A 155 -8.67 -10.42 5.69
C LEU A 155 -7.86 -11.23 4.66
N SER A 156 -6.53 -11.14 4.66
CA SER A 156 -5.70 -11.95 3.77
C SER A 156 -5.93 -13.46 3.94
N GLN A 157 -6.13 -13.92 5.17
CA GLN A 157 -6.37 -15.33 5.47
C GLN A 157 -7.81 -15.77 5.16
N VAL A 158 -8.79 -14.86 5.23
CA VAL A 158 -10.14 -15.13 4.71
C VAL A 158 -10.10 -15.35 3.19
N LEU A 159 -9.40 -14.49 2.45
CA LEU A 159 -9.22 -14.64 1.01
C LEU A 159 -8.40 -15.90 0.66
N ARG A 160 -7.41 -16.26 1.48
CA ARG A 160 -6.68 -17.52 1.37
C ARG A 160 -7.57 -18.74 1.62
N GLY A 161 -8.48 -18.72 2.58
CA GLY A 161 -9.45 -19.80 2.81
C GLY A 161 -10.30 -20.09 1.58
N ILE A 162 -10.79 -19.03 0.92
CA ILE A 162 -11.52 -19.10 -0.36
C ILE A 162 -10.64 -19.68 -1.47
N ALA A 163 -9.38 -19.23 -1.59
CA ALA A 163 -8.44 -19.76 -2.57
C ALA A 163 -8.11 -21.25 -2.33
N GLU A 164 -7.88 -21.65 -1.08
CA GLU A 164 -7.57 -23.03 -0.73
C GLU A 164 -8.72 -23.99 -1.02
N ALA A 165 -9.96 -23.58 -0.77
CA ALA A 165 -11.18 -24.36 -1.02
C ALA A 165 -11.54 -24.45 -2.51
N THR A 166 -11.34 -23.36 -3.28
CA THR A 166 -11.66 -23.34 -4.72
C THR A 166 -10.62 -24.06 -5.59
N ARG A 167 -9.45 -24.48 -5.06
CA ARG A 167 -8.41 -25.20 -5.84
C ARG A 167 -8.93 -26.35 -6.70
N SER A 168 -9.94 -27.08 -6.22
CA SER A 168 -10.42 -28.34 -6.83
C SER A 168 -11.83 -28.25 -7.44
N ALA A 169 -12.54 -27.13 -7.26
CA ALA A 169 -13.95 -26.98 -7.63
C ALA A 169 -14.34 -25.50 -7.79
N PRO A 170 -15.36 -25.17 -8.62
CA PRO A 170 -15.91 -23.82 -8.70
C PRO A 170 -16.53 -23.40 -7.35
N LEU A 171 -16.74 -22.10 -7.15
CA LEU A 171 -17.44 -21.61 -5.97
C LEU A 171 -18.92 -22.01 -6.04
N ASP A 172 -19.31 -22.91 -5.15
CA ASP A 172 -20.63 -23.53 -4.99
C ASP A 172 -20.98 -23.65 -3.50
N ALA A 173 -22.14 -24.21 -3.18
CA ALA A 173 -22.61 -24.32 -1.79
C ALA A 173 -21.69 -25.14 -0.87
N ASN A 174 -20.95 -26.12 -1.40
CA ASN A 174 -20.09 -26.98 -0.59
C ASN A 174 -18.69 -26.36 -0.39
N THR A 175 -18.11 -25.82 -1.46
CA THR A 175 -16.85 -25.07 -1.41
C THR A 175 -16.99 -23.78 -0.62
N ALA A 176 -18.15 -23.10 -0.61
CA ALA A 176 -18.40 -21.93 0.25
C ALA A 176 -18.35 -22.29 1.74
N ARG A 177 -18.95 -23.43 2.15
CA ARG A 177 -18.82 -23.95 3.53
C ARG A 177 -17.36 -24.24 3.88
N THR A 178 -16.67 -24.98 3.01
CA THR A 178 -15.25 -25.32 3.18
C THR A 178 -14.36 -24.08 3.22
N ALA A 179 -14.67 -23.05 2.44
CA ALA A 179 -13.93 -21.79 2.39
C ALA A 179 -14.04 -21.00 3.71
N LEU A 180 -15.24 -20.91 4.28
CA LEU A 180 -15.49 -20.20 5.54
C LEU A 180 -14.91 -20.95 6.74
N ASP A 181 -15.09 -22.27 6.81
CA ASP A 181 -14.45 -23.12 7.83
C ASP A 181 -12.92 -23.02 7.75
N ARG A 182 -12.34 -23.15 6.54
CA ARG A 182 -10.90 -23.02 6.36
C ARG A 182 -10.37 -21.62 6.67
N ALA A 183 -11.13 -20.57 6.34
CA ALA A 183 -10.81 -19.20 6.71
C ALA A 183 -10.78 -19.03 8.24
N ALA A 184 -11.78 -19.54 8.96
CA ALA A 184 -11.82 -19.51 10.42
C ALA A 184 -10.60 -20.21 11.05
N VAL A 185 -10.26 -21.41 10.56
CA VAL A 185 -9.07 -22.15 11.00
C VAL A 185 -7.79 -21.34 10.73
N LEU A 186 -7.60 -20.84 9.50
CA LEU A 186 -6.41 -20.05 9.13
C LEU A 186 -6.27 -18.78 9.98
N VAL A 187 -7.36 -18.07 10.26
CA VAL A 187 -7.34 -16.86 11.11
C VAL A 187 -7.04 -17.22 12.56
N ARG A 188 -7.62 -18.31 13.10
CA ARG A 188 -7.32 -18.78 14.46
C ARG A 188 -5.87 -19.26 14.60
N GLU A 189 -5.31 -19.91 13.59
CA GLU A 189 -3.90 -20.30 13.50
C GLU A 189 -2.97 -19.08 13.31
N ALA A 190 -3.45 -18.00 12.70
CA ALA A 190 -2.69 -16.79 12.43
C ALA A 190 -2.43 -15.91 13.67
N LEU A 191 -3.27 -15.97 14.69
CA LEU A 191 -3.22 -15.13 15.89
C LEU A 191 -2.49 -15.83 17.04
N SER A 192 -1.53 -15.17 17.69
CA SER A 192 -0.88 -15.74 18.89
C SER A 192 -1.83 -15.87 20.10
N VAL A 193 -2.75 -14.91 20.28
CA VAL A 193 -3.77 -14.93 21.33
C VAL A 193 -5.13 -14.55 20.73
N PRO A 194 -5.98 -15.53 20.40
CA PRO A 194 -7.36 -15.28 19.96
C PRO A 194 -8.19 -14.56 21.03
N VAL A 195 -8.98 -13.56 20.62
CA VAL A 195 -9.85 -12.76 21.50
C VAL A 195 -11.31 -12.85 21.05
N GLU A 196 -12.20 -13.24 21.96
CA GLU A 196 -13.64 -13.29 21.69
C GLU A 196 -14.26 -11.89 21.60
N GLY A 197 -15.29 -11.74 20.76
CA GLY A 197 -15.89 -10.44 20.45
C GLY A 197 -15.17 -9.66 19.36
N THR A 198 -14.33 -10.32 18.56
CA THR A 198 -13.61 -9.72 17.42
C THR A 198 -14.07 -10.32 16.08
N ILE A 199 -13.50 -9.84 14.97
CA ILE A 199 -13.60 -10.44 13.63
C ILE A 199 -13.47 -11.98 13.60
N LEU A 200 -12.68 -12.61 14.48
CA LEU A 200 -12.59 -14.07 14.55
C LEU A 200 -13.91 -14.71 14.99
N THR A 201 -14.51 -14.23 16.08
CA THR A 201 -15.80 -14.77 16.58
C THR A 201 -16.89 -14.63 15.51
N VAL A 202 -16.90 -13.51 14.78
CA VAL A 202 -17.88 -13.26 13.71
C VAL A 202 -17.63 -14.17 12.49
N LEU A 203 -16.37 -14.41 12.11
CA LEU A 203 -16.00 -15.37 11.07
C LEU A 203 -16.40 -16.81 11.42
N GLU A 204 -16.21 -17.22 12.67
CA GLU A 204 -16.60 -18.55 13.14
C GLU A 204 -18.11 -18.74 13.19
N ARG A 205 -18.88 -17.69 13.55
CA ARG A 205 -20.34 -17.71 13.46
C ARG A 205 -20.82 -17.74 12.00
N ALA A 206 -20.15 -17.04 11.09
CA ALA A 206 -20.42 -17.15 9.65
C ALA A 206 -20.17 -18.57 9.11
N ALA A 207 -19.05 -19.19 9.50
CA ALA A 207 -18.70 -20.56 9.11
C ALA A 207 -19.65 -21.62 9.70
N GLY A 208 -20.05 -21.45 10.97
CA GLY A 208 -21.07 -22.26 11.62
C GLY A 208 -22.42 -22.17 10.91
N ALA A 209 -22.94 -20.95 10.69
CA ALA A 209 -24.21 -20.72 10.01
C ALA A 209 -24.21 -21.25 8.55
N ALA A 210 -23.10 -21.11 7.83
CA ALA A 210 -22.93 -21.71 6.51
C ALA A 210 -23.01 -23.25 6.55
N SER A 211 -22.37 -23.86 7.55
CA SER A 211 -22.31 -25.32 7.72
C SER A 211 -23.65 -25.92 8.20
N GLU A 212 -24.37 -25.20 9.04
CA GLU A 212 -25.70 -25.57 9.55
C GLU A 212 -26.83 -25.26 8.54
N CYS A 213 -26.57 -24.42 7.52
CA CYS A 213 -27.52 -24.10 6.47
C CYS A 213 -27.98 -25.37 5.72
N PRO A 214 -29.30 -25.68 5.69
CA PRO A 214 -29.83 -26.87 5.03
C PRO A 214 -30.01 -26.70 3.51
N GLY A 215 -29.78 -25.51 2.95
CA GLY A 215 -29.90 -25.24 1.52
C GLY A 215 -28.69 -25.73 0.73
N ASP A 216 -28.94 -26.33 -0.43
CA ASP A 216 -27.91 -26.85 -1.34
C ASP A 216 -27.49 -25.83 -2.42
N GLU A 217 -28.14 -24.66 -2.48
CA GLU A 217 -27.76 -23.57 -3.39
C GLU A 217 -26.73 -22.62 -2.75
N LEU A 218 -25.80 -22.10 -3.57
CA LEU A 218 -24.80 -21.12 -3.10
C LEU A 218 -25.48 -19.91 -2.45
N ALA A 219 -26.62 -19.47 -3.02
CA ALA A 219 -27.42 -18.36 -2.55
C ALA A 219 -27.95 -18.53 -1.12
N ASP A 220 -28.27 -19.75 -0.68
CA ASP A 220 -28.73 -20.03 0.67
C ASP A 220 -27.56 -19.98 1.67
N VAL A 221 -26.44 -20.61 1.29
CA VAL A 221 -25.23 -20.69 2.13
C VAL A 221 -24.62 -19.31 2.37
N VAL A 222 -24.52 -18.46 1.34
CA VAL A 222 -23.94 -17.10 1.52
C VAL A 222 -24.86 -16.18 2.31
N ARG A 223 -26.20 -16.31 2.17
CA ARG A 223 -27.15 -15.59 3.04
C ARG A 223 -27.02 -16.03 4.49
N ALA A 224 -27.05 -17.34 4.77
CA ALA A 224 -26.89 -17.87 6.12
C ALA A 224 -25.56 -17.43 6.77
N ALA A 225 -24.45 -17.44 6.01
CA ALA A 225 -23.16 -16.95 6.46
C ALA A 225 -23.18 -15.45 6.81
N ALA A 226 -23.76 -14.62 5.94
CA ALA A 226 -23.83 -13.17 6.12
C ALA A 226 -24.75 -12.78 7.29
N ASP A 227 -25.89 -13.47 7.45
CA ASP A 227 -26.84 -13.22 8.53
C ASP A 227 -26.28 -13.67 9.88
N GLY A 228 -25.67 -14.86 9.95
CA GLY A 228 -24.97 -15.32 11.16
C GLY A 228 -23.78 -14.43 11.54
N ALA A 229 -23.09 -13.84 10.56
CA ALA A 229 -22.06 -12.82 10.81
C ALA A 229 -22.67 -11.51 11.34
N ALA A 230 -23.79 -11.05 10.78
CA ALA A 230 -24.46 -9.82 11.20
C ALA A 230 -25.07 -9.93 12.61
N GLU A 231 -25.59 -11.10 12.99
CA GLU A 231 -26.04 -11.42 14.35
C GLU A 231 -24.85 -11.39 15.33
N ALA A 232 -23.79 -12.14 15.04
CA ALA A 232 -22.59 -12.21 15.87
C ALA A 232 -21.90 -10.84 16.04
N LEU A 233 -21.92 -10.00 15.00
CA LEU A 233 -21.42 -8.62 15.06
C LEU A 233 -22.15 -7.79 16.12
N GLY A 234 -23.47 -7.95 16.25
CA GLY A 234 -24.25 -7.31 17.31
C GLY A 234 -23.83 -7.75 18.72
N GLU A 235 -23.49 -9.03 18.88
CA GLU A 235 -23.03 -9.60 20.15
C GLU A 235 -21.62 -9.18 20.58
N THR A 236 -20.78 -8.65 19.69
CA THR A 236 -19.39 -8.22 20.03
C THR A 236 -19.34 -7.27 21.23
N THR A 237 -20.32 -6.35 21.33
CA THR A 237 -20.51 -5.45 22.48
C THR A 237 -20.83 -6.17 23.81
N ALA A 238 -21.44 -7.36 23.75
CA ALA A 238 -21.69 -8.20 24.91
C ALA A 238 -20.46 -9.07 25.26
N GLN A 239 -19.56 -9.32 24.32
CA GLN A 239 -18.42 -10.22 24.48
C GLN A 239 -17.15 -9.50 24.95
N LEU A 240 -16.84 -8.31 24.39
CA LEU A 240 -15.62 -7.55 24.72
C LEU A 240 -15.93 -6.27 25.52
N THR A 241 -15.27 -6.08 26.66
CA THR A 241 -15.55 -4.97 27.59
C THR A 241 -15.21 -3.59 27.03
N VAL A 242 -14.18 -3.49 26.18
CA VAL A 242 -13.78 -2.23 25.51
C VAL A 242 -14.87 -1.78 24.54
N LEU A 243 -15.34 -2.69 23.68
CA LEU A 243 -16.47 -2.47 22.77
C LEU A 243 -17.74 -2.07 23.53
N ARG A 244 -18.05 -2.76 24.64
CA ARG A 244 -19.18 -2.41 25.51
C ARG A 244 -19.09 -1.00 26.09
N ALA A 245 -17.91 -0.61 26.57
CA ALA A 245 -17.69 0.69 27.19
C ALA A 245 -17.76 1.83 26.17
N ALA A 246 -17.26 1.59 24.96
CA ALA A 246 -17.36 2.51 23.84
C ALA A 246 -18.74 2.50 23.15
N GLY A 247 -19.58 1.49 23.40
CA GLY A 247 -20.91 1.36 22.79
C GLY A 247 -20.89 1.05 21.29
N VAL A 248 -19.79 0.48 20.78
CA VAL A 248 -19.56 0.19 19.35
C VAL A 248 -19.29 -1.29 19.13
N VAL A 249 -19.65 -1.80 17.94
CA VAL A 249 -19.31 -3.16 17.51
C VAL A 249 -17.85 -3.23 17.02
N ASP A 250 -17.29 -4.44 16.91
CA ASP A 250 -15.94 -4.63 16.38
C ASP A 250 -15.79 -4.12 14.93
N ALA A 251 -14.82 -3.25 14.69
CA ALA A 251 -14.60 -2.62 13.39
C ALA A 251 -14.15 -3.62 12.31
N GLY A 252 -13.28 -4.57 12.66
CA GLY A 252 -12.83 -5.62 11.74
C GLY A 252 -13.98 -6.52 11.31
N ALA A 253 -14.77 -6.99 12.26
CA ALA A 253 -15.97 -7.78 12.04
C ALA A 253 -17.02 -7.03 11.20
N ARG A 254 -17.18 -5.71 11.44
CA ARG A 254 -18.05 -4.87 10.63
C ARG A 254 -17.61 -4.90 9.16
N GLY A 255 -16.31 -4.79 8.91
CA GLY A 255 -15.70 -4.97 7.60
C GLY A 255 -16.00 -6.35 6.99
N LEU A 256 -15.81 -7.44 7.74
CA LEU A 256 -16.11 -8.79 7.26
C LEU A 256 -17.59 -8.95 6.82
N VAL A 257 -18.54 -8.39 7.57
CA VAL A 257 -19.96 -8.38 7.18
C VAL A 257 -20.18 -7.65 5.86
N VAL A 258 -19.47 -6.55 5.58
CA VAL A 258 -19.55 -5.87 4.26
C VAL A 258 -19.12 -6.78 3.11
N LEU A 259 -18.07 -7.59 3.29
CA LEU A 259 -17.61 -8.52 2.24
C LEU A 259 -18.58 -9.68 2.02
N LEU A 260 -19.21 -10.18 3.09
CA LEU A 260 -20.24 -11.23 3.02
C LEU A 260 -21.54 -10.71 2.39
N ASP A 261 -22.00 -9.53 2.77
CA ASP A 261 -23.16 -8.87 2.16
C ASP A 261 -22.92 -8.59 0.67
N SER A 262 -21.69 -8.18 0.29
CA SER A 262 -21.29 -8.04 -1.12
C SER A 262 -21.29 -9.37 -1.87
N LEU A 263 -20.98 -10.49 -1.19
CA LEU A 263 -21.06 -11.83 -1.81
C LEU A 263 -22.52 -12.24 -2.03
N VAL A 264 -23.39 -11.97 -1.06
CA VAL A 264 -24.84 -12.17 -1.22
C VAL A 264 -25.32 -11.37 -2.44
N GLU A 265 -25.07 -10.05 -2.49
CA GLU A 265 -25.54 -9.19 -3.58
C GLU A 265 -25.06 -9.66 -4.97
N VAL A 266 -23.82 -10.15 -5.10
CA VAL A 266 -23.30 -10.70 -6.37
C VAL A 266 -23.95 -12.04 -6.74
N VAL A 267 -24.30 -12.88 -5.78
CA VAL A 267 -24.89 -14.21 -6.01
C VAL A 267 -26.40 -14.13 -6.24
N THR A 268 -27.10 -13.23 -5.54
CA THR A 268 -28.57 -13.17 -5.49
C THR A 268 -29.15 -12.00 -6.29
N GLY A 269 -28.38 -10.94 -6.51
CA GLY A 269 -28.87 -9.64 -7.00
C GLY A 269 -29.57 -8.79 -5.93
N GLU A 270 -29.59 -9.24 -4.68
CA GLU A 270 -30.31 -8.61 -3.56
C GLU A 270 -29.32 -8.20 -2.47
N ARG A 271 -29.32 -6.91 -2.11
CA ARG A 271 -28.50 -6.38 -1.02
C ARG A 271 -29.16 -6.65 0.35
N PRO A 272 -28.49 -7.30 1.31
CA PRO A 272 -29.05 -7.49 2.64
C PRO A 272 -29.33 -6.17 3.38
N GLU A 273 -30.47 -6.07 4.06
CA GLU A 273 -30.73 -4.97 4.99
C GLU A 273 -29.99 -5.20 6.31
N ARG A 274 -29.25 -4.18 6.76
CA ARG A 274 -28.44 -4.21 7.99
C ARG A 274 -28.74 -2.98 8.86
N PRO A 275 -28.66 -3.10 10.20
CA PRO A 275 -28.81 -1.95 11.10
C PRO A 275 -27.68 -0.93 10.86
N VAL A 276 -27.94 0.34 11.18
CA VAL A 276 -26.92 1.39 11.10
C VAL A 276 -26.01 1.30 12.32
N TYR A 277 -24.80 0.78 12.11
CA TYR A 277 -23.73 0.80 13.11
C TYR A 277 -23.21 2.23 13.25
N ARG A 278 -23.52 2.88 14.37
CA ARG A 278 -23.07 4.25 14.65
C ARG A 278 -21.92 4.23 15.65
N PRO A 279 -20.88 5.07 15.48
CA PRO A 279 -20.00 5.39 16.59
C PRO A 279 -20.83 6.03 17.71
N ALA A 280 -20.42 5.82 18.96
CA ALA A 280 -21.08 6.49 20.08
C ALA A 280 -20.98 8.02 19.91
N GLY A 281 -22.11 8.70 20.06
CA GLY A 281 -22.16 10.16 20.01
C GLY A 281 -21.24 10.74 21.08
N HIS A 282 -20.44 11.75 20.73
CA HIS A 282 -19.46 12.35 21.63
C HIS A 282 -20.06 12.68 23.00
N SER A 283 -19.49 12.09 24.05
CA SER A 283 -19.64 12.55 25.44
C SER A 283 -18.32 12.32 26.18
N PRO A 284 -17.92 13.25 27.06
CA PRO A 284 -16.51 13.42 27.42
C PRO A 284 -16.07 12.55 28.60
N GLU A 285 -14.74 12.49 28.78
CA GLU A 285 -14.06 12.19 30.05
C GLU A 285 -14.46 10.89 30.77
N ARG A 286 -14.12 9.75 30.17
CA ARG A 286 -13.53 8.62 30.92
C ARG A 286 -12.79 7.66 30.00
N ARG A 287 -11.45 7.79 29.97
CA ARG A 287 -10.58 6.68 29.55
C ARG A 287 -10.84 5.51 30.51
N PRO A 288 -11.28 4.32 30.03
CA PRO A 288 -11.21 3.12 30.86
C PRO A 288 -9.75 2.88 31.20
N GLU A 289 -9.43 2.69 32.48
CA GLU A 289 -8.07 2.43 32.93
C GLU A 289 -7.65 1.03 32.47
N ALA A 290 -7.04 0.96 31.29
CA ALA A 290 -6.43 -0.26 30.79
C ALA A 290 -5.32 -0.68 31.76
N VAL A 291 -5.28 -1.96 32.11
CA VAL A 291 -4.20 -2.53 32.92
C VAL A 291 -2.88 -2.22 32.20
N PRO A 292 -1.85 -1.66 32.88
CA PRO A 292 -0.66 -1.16 32.21
C PRO A 292 0.21 -2.31 31.69
N ALA A 293 -0.07 -2.76 30.48
CA ALA A 293 0.96 -3.29 29.60
C ALA A 293 1.98 -2.17 29.32
N VAL A 294 3.26 -2.52 29.21
CA VAL A 294 4.26 -1.56 28.73
C VAL A 294 3.87 -1.21 27.30
N PRO A 295 3.57 0.05 26.96
CA PRO A 295 3.01 0.38 25.66
C PRO A 295 4.00 -0.02 24.56
N ALA A 296 3.53 -0.83 23.61
CA ALA A 296 4.25 -1.07 22.38
C ALA A 296 4.60 0.28 21.75
N ARG A 297 5.86 0.42 21.32
CA ARG A 297 6.39 1.67 20.75
C ARG A 297 6.48 1.63 19.24
N TYR A 298 6.49 0.42 18.69
CA TYR A 298 6.69 0.17 17.27
C TYR A 298 5.68 -0.85 16.78
N GLU A 299 5.08 -0.57 15.63
CA GLU A 299 4.53 -1.58 14.74
C GLU A 299 5.66 -2.04 13.82
N VAL A 300 5.88 -3.34 13.71
CA VAL A 300 6.87 -3.93 12.81
C VAL A 300 6.18 -4.94 11.91
N MET A 301 6.24 -4.70 10.60
CA MET A 301 5.75 -5.62 9.56
C MET A 301 6.89 -6.05 8.65
N TYR A 302 6.91 -7.30 8.21
CA TYR A 302 7.83 -7.77 7.18
C TYR A 302 7.34 -9.06 6.51
N ARG A 303 7.80 -9.30 5.29
CA ARG A 303 7.64 -10.57 4.59
C ARG A 303 8.84 -11.47 4.86
N LEU A 304 8.63 -12.79 4.92
CA LEU A 304 9.68 -13.81 4.96
C LEU A 304 9.48 -14.79 3.82
N ASP A 305 10.56 -15.05 3.10
CA ASP A 305 10.71 -16.13 2.14
C ASP A 305 11.76 -17.13 2.70
N ASP A 306 12.02 -18.27 2.04
CA ASP A 306 12.99 -19.30 2.50
C ASP A 306 12.78 -19.80 3.94
N SER A 307 11.51 -19.96 4.35
CA SER A 307 11.11 -20.42 5.69
C SER A 307 10.30 -21.72 5.66
N ASP A 308 10.10 -22.33 6.83
CA ASP A 308 9.35 -23.58 7.01
C ASP A 308 8.38 -23.49 8.20
N PRO A 309 7.35 -24.37 8.31
CA PRO A 309 6.34 -24.25 9.38
C PRO A 309 6.91 -24.31 10.81
N ASP A 310 8.01 -25.03 11.04
CA ASP A 310 8.63 -25.12 12.36
C ASP A 310 9.35 -23.82 12.72
N ARG A 311 10.06 -23.21 11.75
CA ARG A 311 10.66 -21.87 11.89
C ARG A 311 9.61 -20.78 12.10
N ILE A 312 8.48 -20.84 11.40
CA ILE A 312 7.39 -19.89 11.57
C ILE A 312 6.70 -20.05 12.93
N SER A 313 6.57 -21.28 13.43
CA SER A 313 6.10 -21.55 14.79
C SER A 313 7.06 -20.96 15.85
N ALA A 314 8.37 -21.15 15.68
CA ALA A 314 9.39 -20.55 16.53
C ALA A 314 9.41 -19.01 16.45
N LEU A 315 9.25 -18.44 15.25
CA LEU A 315 9.13 -17.00 15.03
C LEU A 315 7.94 -16.41 15.78
N ARG A 316 6.75 -17.00 15.61
CA ARG A 316 5.53 -16.59 16.30
C ARG A 316 5.72 -16.59 17.82
N HIS A 317 6.32 -17.65 18.36
CA HIS A 317 6.62 -17.73 19.79
C HIS A 317 7.55 -16.59 20.22
N ARG A 318 8.66 -16.38 19.49
CA ARG A 318 9.64 -15.32 19.79
C ARG A 318 9.05 -13.92 19.69
N LEU A 319 8.23 -13.63 18.69
CA LEU A 319 7.53 -12.33 18.57
C LEU A 319 6.55 -12.12 19.73
N THR A 320 5.93 -13.19 20.25
CA THR A 320 5.01 -13.13 21.40
C THR A 320 5.76 -12.87 22.73
N GLU A 321 7.07 -13.11 22.80
CA GLU A 321 7.91 -12.65 23.93
C GLU A 321 8.28 -11.15 23.82
N LEU A 322 8.24 -10.59 22.62
CA LEU A 322 8.71 -9.22 22.30
C LEU A 322 7.57 -8.19 22.19
N GLY A 323 6.33 -8.66 22.04
CA GLY A 323 5.18 -7.84 21.68
C GLY A 323 3.83 -8.48 22.03
N ASP A 324 2.78 -7.66 22.01
CA ASP A 324 1.43 -8.02 22.49
C ASP A 324 0.43 -8.31 21.36
N SER A 325 0.59 -7.68 20.20
CA SER A 325 -0.25 -7.89 19.01
C SER A 325 0.56 -8.59 17.91
N VAL A 326 0.66 -9.92 17.99
CA VAL A 326 1.47 -10.76 17.08
C VAL A 326 0.60 -11.56 16.11
N VAL A 327 0.89 -11.40 14.82
CA VAL A 327 0.25 -12.14 13.73
C VAL A 327 1.32 -12.60 12.74
N VAL A 328 1.33 -13.88 12.40
CA VAL A 328 2.21 -14.43 11.35
C VAL A 328 1.40 -15.34 10.45
N VAL A 329 1.42 -15.07 9.15
CA VAL A 329 0.57 -15.72 8.14
C VAL A 329 1.36 -16.14 6.92
N GLY A 330 0.88 -17.17 6.22
CA GLY A 330 1.41 -17.58 4.91
C GLY A 330 0.45 -17.19 3.78
N ASP A 331 0.98 -17.07 2.56
CA ASP A 331 0.17 -16.87 1.35
C ASP A 331 -0.42 -18.19 0.79
N GLY A 332 0.05 -19.34 1.29
CA GLY A 332 -0.34 -20.68 0.86
C GLY A 332 0.62 -21.33 -0.15
N ALA A 333 1.71 -20.65 -0.50
CA ALA A 333 2.91 -21.20 -1.11
C ALA A 333 4.05 -21.18 -0.05
N ASP A 334 5.17 -20.52 -0.34
CA ASP A 334 6.38 -20.49 0.48
C ASP A 334 6.69 -19.11 1.09
N SER A 335 5.76 -18.13 0.97
CA SER A 335 5.94 -16.76 1.46
C SER A 335 5.04 -16.44 2.65
N TRP A 336 5.58 -15.68 3.60
CA TRP A 336 4.95 -15.37 4.88
C TRP A 336 4.95 -13.88 5.18
N SER A 337 3.94 -13.36 5.85
CA SER A 337 3.93 -11.99 6.42
C SER A 337 3.85 -12.07 7.93
N ALA A 338 4.75 -11.36 8.61
CA ALA A 338 4.75 -11.17 10.05
C ALA A 338 4.39 -9.73 10.40
N HIS A 339 3.69 -9.57 11.51
CA HIS A 339 3.30 -8.29 12.09
C HIS A 339 3.36 -8.42 13.61
N VAL A 340 4.02 -7.46 14.27
CA VAL A 340 4.11 -7.38 15.72
C VAL A 340 4.05 -5.93 16.20
N HIS A 341 3.27 -5.67 17.24
CA HIS A 341 3.42 -4.47 18.06
C HIS A 341 4.41 -4.78 19.20
N CYS A 342 5.58 -4.12 19.22
CA CYS A 342 6.64 -4.38 20.20
C CYS A 342 7.24 -3.11 20.81
N VAL A 343 8.02 -3.30 21.87
CA VAL A 343 8.85 -2.24 22.48
C VAL A 343 10.23 -2.10 21.82
N ASP A 344 10.68 -3.14 21.11
CA ASP A 344 11.98 -3.24 20.45
C ASP A 344 11.81 -3.78 19.02
N ALA A 345 11.90 -2.88 18.05
CA ALA A 345 11.81 -3.23 16.63
C ALA A 345 13.04 -4.01 16.12
N GLY A 346 14.21 -3.81 16.73
CA GLY A 346 15.43 -4.53 16.36
C GLY A 346 15.31 -6.01 16.69
N ALA A 347 14.91 -6.32 17.93
CA ALA A 347 14.68 -7.70 18.36
C ALA A 347 13.61 -8.43 17.54
N ALA A 348 12.56 -7.73 17.08
CA ALA A 348 11.55 -8.29 16.19
C ALA A 348 12.13 -8.64 14.81
N ILE A 349 12.95 -7.76 14.22
CA ILE A 349 13.62 -8.00 12.94
C ILE A 349 14.65 -9.14 13.06
N GLU A 350 15.43 -9.21 14.15
CA GLU A 350 16.36 -10.31 14.43
C GLU A 350 15.66 -11.67 14.55
N ALA A 351 14.47 -11.71 15.18
CA ALA A 351 13.64 -12.90 15.22
C ALA A 351 13.22 -13.33 13.81
N GLY A 352 12.82 -12.37 12.97
CA GLY A 352 12.54 -12.61 11.54
C GLY A 352 13.74 -13.19 10.78
N ILE A 353 14.92 -12.56 10.89
CA ILE A 353 16.15 -12.99 10.18
C ILE A 353 16.55 -14.42 10.57
N SER A 354 16.28 -14.81 11.82
CA SER A 354 16.50 -16.17 12.31
C SER A 354 15.54 -17.20 11.71
N ALA A 355 14.41 -16.77 11.15
CA ALA A 355 13.35 -17.63 10.62
C ALA A 355 13.35 -17.74 9.08
N GLY A 356 13.85 -16.74 8.35
CA GLY A 356 13.86 -16.74 6.87
C GLY A 356 14.49 -15.48 6.26
N ALA A 357 14.42 -15.39 4.93
CA ALA A 357 14.88 -14.23 4.17
C ALA A 357 13.86 -13.08 4.25
N LEU A 358 14.20 -11.97 4.92
CA LEU A 358 13.30 -10.83 5.05
C LEU A 358 13.22 -9.99 3.78
N SER A 359 12.00 -9.53 3.47
CA SER A 359 11.74 -8.47 2.51
C SER A 359 10.59 -7.56 2.97
N GLY A 360 10.46 -6.36 2.40
CA GLY A 360 9.32 -5.46 2.67
C GLY A 360 9.17 -4.97 4.12
N VAL A 361 10.29 -4.83 4.86
CA VAL A 361 10.27 -4.40 6.27
C VAL A 361 9.71 -2.97 6.39
N ARG A 362 8.70 -2.80 7.25
CA ARG A 362 8.11 -1.52 7.65
C ARG A 362 8.15 -1.42 9.17
N ILE A 363 8.51 -0.24 9.67
CA ILE A 363 8.50 0.08 11.11
C ILE A 363 7.76 1.40 11.25
N GLU A 364 6.64 1.40 11.96
CA GLU A 364 5.89 2.60 12.34
C GLU A 364 5.98 2.77 13.86
N SER A 365 5.76 3.98 14.39
CA SER A 365 5.91 4.24 15.83
C SER A 365 4.68 4.89 16.42
N PHE A 366 4.17 4.31 17.51
CA PHE A 366 3.05 4.83 18.26
C PHE A 366 3.51 6.04 19.09
N ALA A 367 3.27 7.25 18.59
CA ALA A 367 3.54 8.46 19.34
C ALA A 367 2.62 8.54 20.57
N PRO A 368 3.16 8.79 21.79
CA PRO A 368 2.31 9.07 22.93
C PRO A 368 1.67 10.46 22.77
N ASP A 369 0.37 10.58 23.07
CA ASP A 369 -0.32 11.86 23.19
C ASP A 369 0.50 12.80 24.09
N ALA A 370 0.92 13.95 23.56
CA ALA A 370 1.49 15.00 24.38
C ALA A 370 0.37 15.59 25.26
N GLU A 371 0.39 15.32 26.57
CA GLU A 371 -0.55 15.96 27.50
C GLU A 371 -0.48 17.49 27.34
N PRO A 372 -1.63 18.18 27.23
CA PRO A 372 -1.63 19.63 27.15
C PRO A 372 -1.01 20.19 28.43
N ALA A 373 0.07 20.96 28.28
CA ALA A 373 0.84 21.49 29.40
C ALA A 373 -0.05 22.31 30.33
N ALA A 374 -0.40 21.73 31.49
CA ALA A 374 -1.23 22.37 32.48
C ALA A 374 -0.64 23.72 32.88
N GLU A 375 -1.46 24.77 32.83
CA GLU A 375 -1.09 26.14 33.17
C GLU A 375 -0.63 26.25 34.64
N ARG A 376 0.67 26.06 34.87
CA ARG A 376 1.33 26.49 36.11
C ARG A 376 1.56 27.99 36.04
N GLY A 377 0.51 28.74 36.33
CA GLY A 377 0.59 30.18 36.53
C GLY A 377 1.38 30.50 37.79
N GLU A 378 2.60 31.02 37.63
CA GLU A 378 3.23 31.89 38.62
C GLU A 378 3.29 33.32 38.07
N PRO A 379 2.73 34.33 38.77
CA PRO A 379 2.63 35.68 38.25
C PRO A 379 3.97 36.43 38.38
N CYS A 380 4.54 36.87 37.26
CA CYS A 380 5.69 37.77 37.28
C CYS A 380 5.24 39.17 37.74
N GLY A 381 5.62 39.56 38.96
CA GLY A 381 5.15 40.78 39.59
C GLY A 381 5.98 42.02 39.28
N CYS A 382 5.38 43.01 38.60
CA CYS A 382 5.69 44.44 38.71
C CYS A 382 4.55 45.25 38.05
N ALA A 383 4.06 46.38 38.58
CA ALA A 383 4.33 47.07 39.86
C ALA A 383 3.18 48.05 40.23
N ASN A 384 3.32 48.68 41.40
CA ASN A 384 2.74 49.98 41.82
C ASN A 384 1.31 50.05 42.43
N HIS A 385 1.33 50.31 43.74
CA HIS A 385 0.50 51.22 44.54
C HIS A 385 -1.04 51.26 44.41
N ALA A 386 -1.68 50.89 45.52
CA ALA A 386 -3.06 51.25 45.85
C ALA A 386 -3.24 52.77 46.07
N GLY A 387 -4.43 53.29 45.75
CA GLY A 387 -4.74 54.71 45.91
C GLY A 387 -6.18 55.15 45.61
N MET A 388 -7.17 54.61 46.34
CA MET A 388 -8.42 55.28 46.79
C MET A 388 -9.44 55.88 45.79
N HIS A 389 -10.72 55.84 46.22
CA HIS A 389 -11.91 56.63 45.80
C HIS A 389 -12.81 56.19 44.63
N ASP A 390 -14.03 55.82 45.03
CA ASP A 390 -15.37 56.27 44.55
C ASP A 390 -15.70 56.42 43.06
N GLY A 391 -16.84 55.80 42.68
CA GLY A 391 -17.93 56.60 42.10
C GLY A 391 -18.52 56.23 40.74
N GLY A 392 -19.52 55.32 40.74
CA GLY A 392 -20.84 55.55 40.09
C GLY A 392 -21.03 55.43 38.57
N ALA A 393 -22.32 55.25 38.21
CA ALA A 393 -22.96 55.39 36.87
C ALA A 393 -22.52 54.39 35.77
N GLN A 394 -23.37 53.44 35.35
CA GLN A 394 -24.52 53.56 34.41
C GLN A 394 -24.13 53.77 32.94
N GLY A 395 -24.69 52.94 32.05
CA GLY A 395 -24.58 53.12 30.60
C GLY A 395 -24.93 51.88 29.76
N GLU A 396 -26.21 51.53 29.65
CA GLU A 396 -26.72 50.73 28.51
C GLU A 396 -26.69 51.57 27.24
N VAL A 397 -26.32 50.99 26.08
CA VAL A 397 -26.99 51.30 24.78
C VAL A 397 -26.91 50.09 23.84
N ASP A 398 -28.04 49.75 23.21
CA ASP A 398 -28.16 48.83 22.08
C ASP A 398 -27.45 49.32 20.80
N GLY A 399 -27.19 48.39 19.86
CA GLY A 399 -26.79 48.73 18.49
C GLY A 399 -26.80 47.52 17.55
N ALA A 400 -27.89 47.34 16.78
CA ALA A 400 -28.05 46.25 15.82
C ALA A 400 -27.80 46.68 14.36
N GLY A 401 -27.36 45.73 13.53
CA GLY A 401 -27.18 45.85 12.06
C GLY A 401 -25.71 45.78 11.61
N GLU A 402 -25.36 45.23 10.45
CA GLU A 402 -26.10 44.41 9.46
C GLU A 402 -25.04 43.74 8.52
N ARG A 403 -25.38 42.62 7.85
CA ARG A 403 -24.77 42.05 6.61
C ARG A 403 -23.44 41.24 6.64
N ALA A 404 -23.64 39.93 6.44
CA ALA A 404 -23.27 39.16 5.21
C ALA A 404 -21.84 38.60 4.97
N ALA A 405 -21.83 37.46 4.26
CA ALA A 405 -20.72 36.63 3.76
C ALA A 405 -19.86 35.96 4.87
N ALA A 406 -19.91 34.65 5.09
CA ALA A 406 -19.50 33.54 4.21
C ALA A 406 -17.99 33.53 3.93
N ASP A 407 -17.25 32.67 4.63
CA ASP A 407 -16.71 31.48 3.96
C ASP A 407 -16.32 30.35 4.95
N GLY A 408 -16.07 29.16 4.44
CA GLY A 408 -15.93 27.92 5.23
C GLY A 408 -14.71 27.83 6.14
N ARG A 409 -14.87 27.14 7.28
CA ARG A 409 -13.75 26.54 8.02
C ARG A 409 -13.39 25.21 7.35
N PRO A 410 -12.14 24.99 6.90
CA PRO A 410 -11.66 23.65 6.60
C PRO A 410 -11.42 22.88 7.90
N ASP A 411 -11.43 21.55 7.77
CA ASP A 411 -11.47 20.59 8.87
C ASP A 411 -10.27 20.58 9.83
N ALA A 412 -10.49 19.89 10.95
CA ALA A 412 -9.47 19.56 11.93
C ALA A 412 -8.31 18.82 11.27
N ARG A 413 -7.14 19.47 11.22
CA ARG A 413 -5.90 18.86 10.74
C ARG A 413 -5.44 17.81 11.74
N MET A 414 -5.31 16.56 11.30
CA MET A 414 -4.56 15.55 12.05
C MET A 414 -3.11 16.00 12.22
N THR A 415 -2.65 16.07 13.46
CA THR A 415 -1.28 16.41 13.81
C THR A 415 -0.46 15.14 13.95
N GLY A 416 0.29 14.77 12.90
CA GLY A 416 1.33 13.75 13.00
C GLY A 416 2.45 14.24 13.91
N ALA A 417 2.65 13.58 15.06
CA ALA A 417 3.62 14.02 16.07
C ALA A 417 5.04 13.58 15.72
N VAL A 418 5.94 14.56 15.55
CA VAL A 418 7.38 14.34 15.36
C VAL A 418 8.06 14.22 16.72
N VAL A 419 8.52 13.02 17.09
CA VAL A 419 9.20 12.82 18.37
C VAL A 419 10.71 13.07 18.23
N VAL A 420 11.15 14.22 18.73
CA VAL A 420 12.56 14.50 19.05
C VAL A 420 12.93 13.78 20.36
N VAL A 421 13.96 12.94 20.36
CA VAL A 421 14.47 12.28 21.59
C VAL A 421 15.88 12.77 21.93
N SER A 422 15.95 13.73 22.85
CA SER A 422 17.21 14.16 23.46
C SER A 422 17.65 13.18 24.56
N GLY A 423 18.75 12.46 24.34
CA GLY A 423 19.27 11.47 25.29
C GLY A 423 20.16 12.06 26.39
N SER A 424 19.69 12.04 27.64
CA SER A 424 20.53 12.29 28.82
C SER A 424 21.12 10.97 29.34
N GLY A 425 22.36 10.66 28.97
CA GLY A 425 23.08 9.47 29.43
C GLY A 425 23.68 9.66 30.83
N GLY A 426 23.20 8.90 31.82
CA GLY A 426 23.87 8.72 33.11
C GLY A 426 24.48 7.31 33.20
N GLU A 427 25.81 7.22 33.30
CA GLU A 427 26.51 5.94 33.41
C GLU A 427 26.46 5.35 34.84
N PRO A 428 26.38 4.02 35.01
CA PRO A 428 26.53 3.37 36.31
C PRO A 428 28.01 3.12 36.66
N THR A 429 28.47 3.71 37.77
CA THR A 429 29.82 3.46 38.32
C THR A 429 29.94 2.05 38.94
N ILE A 430 30.96 1.29 38.51
CA ILE A 430 31.53 0.16 39.29
C ILE A 430 32.84 0.64 39.93
N ALA A 431 33.04 0.33 41.21
CA ALA A 431 34.16 0.83 42.02
C ALA A 431 35.16 -0.26 42.41
N GLY A 432 36.45 0.11 42.43
CA GLY A 432 37.51 -0.53 43.23
C GLY A 432 38.67 -1.16 42.44
N GLY A 433 39.93 -0.74 42.69
CA GLY A 433 41.08 -1.46 42.11
C GLY A 433 42.50 -0.85 42.02
N GLU A 434 42.85 0.20 42.77
CA GLU A 434 44.24 0.60 43.14
C GLU A 434 45.38 0.91 42.11
N SER A 435 46.05 2.05 42.36
CA SER A 435 47.53 2.25 42.38
C SER A 435 48.38 2.39 41.09
N LYS A 436 48.75 3.64 40.73
CA LYS A 436 50.08 4.32 41.01
C LYS A 436 50.69 5.19 39.89
N LYS A 437 51.19 6.37 40.32
CA LYS A 437 52.32 7.20 39.82
C LYS A 437 52.17 8.12 38.58
N ALA A 438 51.66 9.33 38.83
CA ALA A 438 52.40 10.62 38.84
C ALA A 438 53.50 10.95 37.80
N ALA A 439 53.26 12.00 37.00
CA ALA A 439 54.07 13.24 36.82
C ALA A 439 53.51 14.08 35.63
N ALA A 440 53.67 15.40 35.49
CA ALA A 440 53.81 16.56 36.41
C ALA A 440 53.81 17.86 35.57
N LEU A 441 53.11 18.94 36.01
CA LEU A 441 53.26 20.37 35.59
C LEU A 441 53.06 20.68 34.08
N GLY A 442 52.32 21.67 33.57
CA GLY A 442 51.50 22.81 34.00
C GLY A 442 51.02 23.52 32.69
N ASP A 443 50.51 24.75 32.58
CA ASP A 443 49.91 25.76 33.47
C ASP A 443 49.27 26.82 32.52
N SER A 444 48.00 27.22 32.60
CA SER A 444 47.56 28.44 33.29
C SER A 444 46.15 28.89 32.80
N ALA A 445 45.45 29.71 33.60
CA ALA A 445 44.33 30.61 33.26
C ALA A 445 42.96 30.08 32.74
N GLN A 446 41.93 30.40 33.54
CA GLN A 446 40.48 30.46 33.27
C GLN A 446 39.97 31.79 33.91
N PRO A 447 38.73 32.28 33.70
CA PRO A 447 37.66 31.85 32.78
C PRO A 447 37.16 32.98 31.83
N GLY A 448 36.47 32.60 30.75
CA GLY A 448 35.68 33.51 29.90
C GLY A 448 34.29 32.93 29.68
N GLY A 449 33.24 33.72 29.93
CA GLY A 449 31.88 33.21 30.11
C GLY A 449 31.25 32.57 28.86
N SER A 450 30.49 31.50 29.08
CA SER A 450 29.65 30.86 28.08
C SER A 450 28.59 31.83 27.53
N PRO A 451 28.45 32.01 26.21
CA PRO A 451 27.22 32.52 25.64
C PRO A 451 26.21 31.38 25.61
N GLU A 452 25.32 31.33 26.61
CA GLU A 452 24.03 30.66 26.41
C GLU A 452 23.29 31.39 25.29
N SER A 453 23.25 30.80 24.10
CA SER A 453 22.43 31.28 23.00
C SER A 453 21.48 30.19 22.55
N GLY A 454 20.23 30.28 23.02
CA GLY A 454 19.10 29.61 22.40
C GLY A 454 18.95 30.11 20.96
N GLY A 455 19.54 29.38 20.02
CA GLY A 455 19.52 29.69 18.60
C GLY A 455 18.13 29.49 18.02
N ARG A 456 17.44 30.59 17.71
CA ARG A 456 16.20 30.59 16.92
C ARG A 456 16.48 29.91 15.57
N SER A 457 15.61 29.01 15.13
CA SER A 457 15.74 28.34 13.84
C SER A 457 15.64 29.34 12.69
N GLY A 458 16.77 29.57 12.02
CA GLY A 458 16.79 30.04 10.63
C GLY A 458 16.35 28.91 9.68
N PRO A 459 16.34 29.17 8.34
CA PRO A 459 16.05 28.13 7.36
C PRO A 459 16.96 26.92 7.57
N ALA A 460 16.38 25.72 7.56
CA ALA A 460 17.00 24.53 8.13
C ALA A 460 18.27 24.12 7.39
N ASP A 461 19.30 23.76 8.15
CA ASP A 461 20.58 23.29 7.66
C ASP A 461 20.47 21.82 7.21
N ARG A 462 19.90 21.64 6.01
CA ARG A 462 19.54 20.35 5.41
C ARG A 462 20.27 20.09 4.10
N ALA A 463 20.74 18.86 3.92
CA ALA A 463 21.22 18.33 2.65
C ALA A 463 20.38 17.16 2.16
N ILE A 464 20.46 16.92 0.85
CA ILE A 464 19.94 15.72 0.20
C ILE A 464 21.13 14.94 -0.34
N VAL A 465 21.14 13.63 -0.10
CA VAL A 465 22.07 12.67 -0.73
C VAL A 465 21.27 11.83 -1.72
N ALA A 466 21.72 11.73 -2.96
CA ALA A 466 21.06 10.89 -3.96
C ALA A 466 22.04 9.90 -4.57
N VAL A 467 21.64 8.64 -4.75
CA VAL A 467 22.41 7.68 -5.55
C VAL A 467 21.92 7.77 -6.99
N ALA A 468 22.82 8.02 -7.95
CA ALA A 468 22.44 8.16 -9.36
C ALA A 468 23.39 7.39 -10.28
N ALA A 469 22.81 6.72 -11.27
CA ALA A 469 23.52 5.97 -12.31
C ALA A 469 23.50 6.76 -13.62
N GLY A 470 24.65 6.88 -14.29
CA GLY A 470 24.79 7.68 -15.51
C GLY A 470 25.05 9.17 -15.28
N HIS A 471 25.95 9.74 -16.08
CA HIS A 471 26.41 11.14 -15.94
C HIS A 471 25.28 12.18 -16.06
N GLY A 472 24.28 11.93 -16.90
CA GLY A 472 23.17 12.86 -17.09
C GLY A 472 22.22 12.89 -15.89
N ALA A 473 21.92 11.72 -15.32
CA ALA A 473 21.14 11.61 -14.09
C ALA A 473 21.88 12.28 -12.94
N MET A 474 23.18 11.99 -12.77
CA MET A 474 24.01 12.66 -11.76
C MET A 474 23.93 14.19 -11.88
N ALA A 475 24.08 14.74 -13.08
CA ALA A 475 24.00 16.18 -13.31
C ALA A 475 22.60 16.77 -12.99
N LEU A 476 21.52 16.00 -13.20
CA LEU A 476 20.14 16.42 -12.84
C LEU A 476 19.95 16.47 -11.32
N PHE A 477 20.40 15.44 -10.59
CA PHE A 477 20.35 15.41 -9.13
C PHE A 477 21.26 16.51 -8.50
N GLU A 478 22.44 16.76 -9.07
CA GLU A 478 23.33 17.86 -8.66
C GLU A 478 22.68 19.23 -8.92
N ALA A 479 22.05 19.43 -10.09
CA ALA A 479 21.36 20.68 -10.43
C ALA A 479 20.12 20.94 -9.55
N ALA A 480 19.43 19.87 -9.11
CA ALA A 480 18.37 19.93 -8.10
C ALA A 480 18.90 20.16 -6.66
N GLY A 481 20.23 20.15 -6.48
CA GLY A 481 20.88 20.52 -5.22
C GLY A 481 21.12 19.37 -4.24
N ALA A 482 21.21 18.13 -4.72
CA ALA A 482 21.65 16.97 -3.93
C ALA A 482 23.17 16.72 -4.04
N GLU A 483 23.81 16.20 -2.98
CA GLU A 483 25.11 15.54 -3.08
C GLU A 483 24.90 14.16 -3.72
N VAL A 484 25.53 13.94 -4.87
CA VAL A 484 25.33 12.72 -5.64
C VAL A 484 26.43 11.69 -5.37
N ILE A 485 26.00 10.45 -5.15
CA ILE A 485 26.87 9.27 -5.06
C ILE A 485 26.71 8.48 -6.37
N PRO A 486 27.79 8.15 -7.08
CA PRO A 486 27.73 7.28 -8.25
C PRO A 486 27.14 5.91 -7.91
N GLY A 487 26.10 5.51 -8.61
CA GLY A 487 25.46 4.19 -8.52
C GLY A 487 26.06 3.13 -9.45
N GLU A 488 26.98 3.51 -10.33
CA GLU A 488 27.72 2.62 -11.23
C GLU A 488 29.24 2.81 -11.02
N PRO A 489 29.99 1.78 -10.55
CA PRO A 489 29.52 0.47 -10.07
C PRO A 489 28.63 0.58 -8.82
N ALA A 490 27.88 -0.48 -8.53
CA ALA A 490 26.92 -0.52 -7.43
C ALA A 490 27.50 0.02 -6.11
N VAL A 491 26.79 0.98 -5.50
CA VAL A 491 27.18 1.60 -4.23
C VAL A 491 27.25 0.56 -3.12
N THR A 492 28.14 0.76 -2.14
CA THR A 492 28.22 -0.08 -0.94
C THR A 492 27.63 0.64 0.28
N THR A 493 27.15 -0.14 1.24
CA THR A 493 26.74 0.28 2.59
C THR A 493 27.77 1.23 3.22
N ALA A 494 29.06 0.89 3.11
CA ALA A 494 30.15 1.70 3.65
C ALA A 494 30.35 3.03 2.89
N ALA A 495 30.17 3.05 1.56
CA ALA A 495 30.29 4.27 0.76
C ALA A 495 29.14 5.26 1.04
N LEU A 496 27.90 4.77 1.11
CA LEU A 496 26.73 5.59 1.45
C LEU A 496 26.84 6.17 2.87
N LEU A 497 27.22 5.34 3.85
CA LEU A 497 27.46 5.78 5.22
C LEU A 497 28.58 6.83 5.32
N ALA A 498 29.68 6.64 4.58
CA ALA A 498 30.78 7.59 4.54
C ALA A 498 30.36 8.93 3.91
N ALA A 499 29.58 8.91 2.83
CA ALA A 499 29.06 10.12 2.21
C ALA A 499 28.19 10.93 3.18
N ILE A 500 27.18 10.30 3.80
CA ILE A 500 26.28 10.95 4.77
C ILE A 500 27.07 11.56 5.94
N ARG A 501 28.08 10.85 6.47
CA ARG A 501 28.90 11.33 7.60
C ARG A 501 29.84 12.49 7.26
N ARG A 502 30.18 12.73 6.00
CA ARG A 502 31.02 13.88 5.58
C ARG A 502 30.25 15.19 5.53
N LEU A 503 28.93 15.15 5.35
CA LEU A 503 28.11 16.35 5.26
C LEU A 503 28.16 17.14 6.57
N PRO A 504 28.28 18.48 6.54
CA PRO A 504 28.23 19.30 7.76
C PRO A 504 26.80 19.43 8.34
N HIS A 505 25.79 19.09 7.55
CA HIS A 505 24.38 19.36 7.83
C HIS A 505 23.80 18.51 8.96
N ARG A 506 22.99 19.14 9.80
CA ARG A 506 22.23 18.45 10.86
C ARG A 506 21.17 17.52 10.27
N GLU A 507 20.50 17.91 9.20
CA GLU A 507 19.44 17.12 8.58
C GLU A 507 19.92 16.56 7.23
N VAL A 508 19.82 15.25 7.02
CA VAL A 508 20.18 14.60 5.77
C VAL A 508 19.04 13.72 5.26
N LEU A 509 18.45 14.08 4.13
CA LEU A 509 17.51 13.24 3.40
C LEU A 509 18.28 12.38 2.39
N VAL A 510 17.90 11.12 2.22
CA VAL A 510 18.61 10.16 1.35
C VAL A 510 17.64 9.57 0.34
N LEU A 511 17.98 9.71 -0.94
CA LEU A 511 17.30 9.13 -2.10
C LEU A 511 18.11 7.92 -2.60
N PRO A 512 17.83 6.70 -2.10
CA PRO A 512 18.52 5.50 -2.56
C PRO A 512 18.29 5.16 -4.03
N ASN A 513 17.17 5.55 -4.64
CA ASN A 513 16.87 5.30 -6.06
C ASN A 513 17.07 3.84 -6.51
N GLY A 514 16.69 2.88 -5.66
CA GLY A 514 16.89 1.44 -5.89
C GLY A 514 18.28 0.89 -5.59
N ALA A 515 19.20 1.72 -5.08
CA ALA A 515 20.51 1.29 -4.65
C ALA A 515 20.50 0.71 -3.23
N LEU A 516 21.21 -0.41 -3.05
CA LEU A 516 21.24 -1.27 -1.85
C LEU A 516 19.89 -1.96 -1.50
N PRO A 517 19.93 -3.18 -0.94
CA PRO A 517 18.76 -3.79 -0.33
C PRO A 517 18.18 -2.96 0.83
N ALA A 518 16.88 -3.08 1.08
CA ALA A 518 16.20 -2.32 2.13
C ALA A 518 16.84 -2.50 3.53
N GLN A 519 17.24 -3.72 3.89
CA GLN A 519 17.93 -3.98 5.17
C GLN A 519 19.29 -3.27 5.28
N GLU A 520 20.02 -3.14 4.17
CA GLU A 520 21.29 -2.41 4.14
C GLU A 520 21.07 -0.90 4.26
N LEU A 521 20.06 -0.36 3.59
CA LEU A 521 19.67 1.04 3.73
C LEU A 521 19.28 1.38 5.17
N VAL A 522 18.45 0.56 5.83
CA VAL A 522 18.10 0.73 7.25
C VAL A 522 19.34 0.71 8.14
N ALA A 523 20.26 -0.24 7.91
CA ALA A 523 21.52 -0.30 8.65
C ALA A 523 22.39 0.95 8.46
N VAL A 524 22.45 1.51 7.23
CA VAL A 524 23.11 2.81 6.99
C VAL A 524 22.40 3.94 7.72
N GLY A 525 21.07 4.02 7.65
CA GLY A 525 20.29 5.05 8.33
C GLY A 525 20.50 5.06 9.84
N VAL A 526 20.51 3.89 10.48
CA VAL A 526 20.82 3.74 11.92
C VAL A 526 22.27 4.12 12.21
N ALA A 527 23.23 3.63 11.43
CA ALA A 527 24.65 3.89 11.65
C ALA A 527 25.06 5.35 11.34
N ALA A 528 24.30 6.07 10.52
CA ALA A 528 24.58 7.45 10.12
C ALA A 528 24.03 8.50 11.10
N ARG A 529 23.05 8.14 11.94
CA ARG A 529 22.48 9.03 12.97
C ARG A 529 23.41 9.16 14.18
N ASP A 530 23.46 10.37 14.73
CA ASP A 530 24.12 10.67 16.01
C ASP A 530 23.41 11.84 16.71
N ASN A 531 23.88 12.26 17.89
CA ASN A 531 23.25 13.34 18.69
C ASN A 531 23.20 14.72 17.98
N HIS A 532 23.85 14.87 16.82
CA HIS A 532 23.91 16.10 16.03
C HIS A 532 23.46 15.90 14.58
N ARG A 533 23.04 14.68 14.18
CA ARG A 533 22.62 14.37 12.81
C ARG A 533 21.39 13.48 12.74
N ASP A 534 20.33 14.06 12.19
CA ASP A 534 19.10 13.39 11.83
C ASP A 534 19.19 12.93 10.36
N VAL A 535 19.04 11.63 10.10
CA VAL A 535 19.12 11.02 8.76
C VAL A 535 17.82 10.33 8.42
N LEU A 536 17.22 10.65 7.28
CA LEU A 536 15.97 10.05 6.81
C LEU A 536 16.14 9.45 5.42
N LEU A 537 15.65 8.23 5.25
CA LEU A 537 15.66 7.49 3.99
C LEU A 537 14.29 7.67 3.32
N LEU A 538 14.26 8.15 2.09
CA LEU A 538 13.04 8.38 1.32
C LEU A 538 12.74 7.15 0.43
N PRO A 539 11.47 6.77 0.20
CA PRO A 539 11.07 5.52 -0.45
C PRO A 539 11.23 5.56 -1.99
N SER A 540 12.46 5.73 -2.48
CA SER A 540 12.81 5.76 -3.90
C SER A 540 13.43 4.44 -4.36
N GLY A 541 12.66 3.65 -5.11
CA GLY A 541 13.11 2.42 -5.79
C GLY A 541 13.73 2.66 -7.17
N SER A 542 13.62 3.88 -7.70
CA SER A 542 14.18 4.29 -8.99
C SER A 542 14.55 5.77 -9.02
N MET A 543 15.35 6.18 -10.00
CA MET A 543 15.75 7.59 -10.14
C MET A 543 14.59 8.49 -10.51
N VAL A 544 13.58 8.00 -11.25
CA VAL A 544 12.39 8.78 -11.58
C VAL A 544 11.54 9.10 -10.35
N GLN A 545 11.41 8.18 -9.39
CA GLN A 545 10.80 8.49 -8.08
C GLN A 545 11.63 9.50 -7.29
N GLY A 546 12.96 9.44 -7.38
CA GLY A 546 13.84 10.42 -6.74
C GLY A 546 13.76 11.82 -7.37
N LEU A 547 13.51 11.92 -8.67
CA LEU A 547 13.25 13.20 -9.35
C LEU A 547 11.89 13.78 -8.93
N ALA A 548 10.84 12.97 -8.85
CA ALA A 548 9.54 13.41 -8.32
C ALA A 548 9.62 13.89 -6.86
N ALA A 549 10.36 13.16 -6.02
CA ALA A 549 10.67 13.59 -4.65
C ALA A 549 11.39 14.95 -4.61
N LEU A 550 12.39 15.17 -5.47
CA LEU A 550 13.11 16.44 -5.55
C LEU A 550 12.27 17.59 -6.11
N ALA A 551 11.32 17.32 -7.00
CA ALA A 551 10.44 18.35 -7.57
C ALA A 551 9.58 19.07 -6.51
N VAL A 552 9.25 18.39 -5.41
CA VAL A 552 8.45 18.94 -4.30
C VAL A 552 9.28 19.41 -3.09
N HIS A 553 10.62 19.31 -3.16
CA HIS A 553 11.52 19.70 -2.07
C HIS A 553 11.50 21.21 -1.81
N ASP A 554 11.32 21.58 -0.53
CA ASP A 554 11.25 22.97 -0.09
C ASP A 554 12.09 23.19 1.17
N ARG A 555 13.27 23.80 0.97
CA ARG A 555 14.21 24.18 2.06
C ARG A 555 13.63 25.17 3.06
N GLY A 556 12.51 25.83 2.75
CA GLY A 556 11.77 26.69 3.67
C GLY A 556 10.91 25.92 4.67
N ARG A 557 10.63 24.62 4.41
CA ARG A 557 9.79 23.78 5.29
C ARG A 557 10.57 23.12 6.42
N ILE A 558 9.83 22.80 7.47
CA ILE A 558 10.28 21.96 8.59
C ILE A 558 10.65 20.58 8.03
N ALA A 559 11.66 19.95 8.63
CA ALA A 559 12.28 18.71 8.13
C ALA A 559 11.29 17.60 7.81
N VAL A 560 10.32 17.38 8.69
CA VAL A 560 9.36 16.29 8.50
C VAL A 560 8.28 16.66 7.48
N ASP A 561 7.84 17.91 7.39
CA ASP A 561 6.86 18.34 6.38
C ASP A 561 7.43 18.24 4.96
N ASP A 562 8.71 18.62 4.79
CA ASP A 562 9.46 18.47 3.54
C ASP A 562 9.66 16.98 3.20
N ALA A 563 10.22 16.22 4.14
CA ALA A 563 10.43 14.78 3.98
C ALA A 563 9.14 14.00 3.70
N PHE A 564 8.03 14.38 4.32
CA PHE A 564 6.72 13.78 4.10
C PHE A 564 6.26 14.06 2.66
N ALA A 565 6.28 15.32 2.21
CA ALA A 565 5.93 15.67 0.84
C ALA A 565 6.82 14.94 -0.19
N MET A 566 8.13 14.91 0.04
CA MET A 566 9.09 14.18 -0.81
C MET A 566 8.82 12.67 -0.81
N SER A 567 8.41 12.09 0.33
CA SER A 567 8.07 10.66 0.45
C SER A 567 6.76 10.32 -0.25
N GLU A 568 5.73 11.17 -0.13
CA GLU A 568 4.47 11.00 -0.84
C GLU A 568 4.67 11.09 -2.35
N ALA A 569 5.43 12.08 -2.84
CA ALA A 569 5.73 12.20 -4.27
C ALA A 569 6.47 10.96 -4.81
N ALA A 570 7.50 10.47 -4.09
CA ALA A 570 8.18 9.22 -4.44
C ALA A 570 7.23 8.01 -4.47
N ALA A 571 6.35 7.88 -3.47
CA ALA A 571 5.46 6.73 -3.31
C ALA A 571 4.25 6.75 -4.27
N ALA A 572 3.76 7.93 -4.63
CA ALA A 572 2.69 8.13 -5.62
C ALA A 572 3.19 7.86 -7.05
N THR A 573 4.45 8.22 -7.35
CA THR A 573 5.09 7.98 -8.64
C THR A 573 5.20 6.47 -8.88
N ARG A 574 4.34 5.94 -9.75
CA ARG A 574 4.46 4.58 -10.29
C ARG A 574 5.64 4.55 -11.24
N TRP A 575 6.48 3.51 -11.17
CA TRP A 575 7.67 3.45 -12.00
C TRP A 575 7.85 2.10 -12.69
N GLY A 576 8.56 2.15 -13.81
CA GLY A 576 8.94 0.99 -14.60
C GLY A 576 10.21 1.26 -15.39
N SER A 577 10.69 0.25 -16.12
CA SER A 577 11.83 0.42 -17.02
C SER A 577 11.76 -0.44 -18.27
N LEU A 578 12.52 -0.03 -19.29
CA LEU A 578 12.70 -0.77 -20.53
C LEU A 578 14.09 -1.35 -20.62
N ARG A 579 14.17 -2.62 -21.01
CA ARG A 579 15.42 -3.36 -21.25
C ARG A 579 15.33 -4.14 -22.56
N ALA A 580 16.47 -4.45 -23.14
CA ALA A 580 16.56 -5.47 -24.19
C ALA A 580 16.98 -6.80 -23.54
N ALA A 581 16.35 -7.90 -23.91
CA ALA A 581 16.79 -9.23 -23.51
C ALA A 581 18.16 -9.53 -24.13
N THR A 582 19.19 -9.76 -23.31
CA THR A 582 20.55 -10.11 -23.77
C THR A 582 20.74 -11.61 -23.96
N GLU A 583 19.94 -12.41 -23.26
CA GLU A 583 19.96 -13.87 -23.30
C GLU A 583 18.53 -14.41 -23.21
N ARG A 584 18.34 -15.69 -23.53
CA ARG A 584 17.04 -16.36 -23.42
C ARG A 584 16.72 -16.65 -21.95
N ALA A 585 15.63 -16.10 -21.42
CA ALA A 585 15.23 -16.30 -20.04
C ALA A 585 13.72 -16.58 -19.91
N LEU A 586 13.33 -17.36 -18.89
CA LEU A 586 11.94 -17.54 -18.49
C LEU A 586 11.55 -16.45 -17.49
N THR A 587 10.48 -15.71 -17.80
CA THR A 587 9.90 -14.67 -16.95
C THR A 587 8.48 -15.06 -16.55
N MET A 588 7.86 -14.30 -15.64
CA MET A 588 6.45 -14.46 -15.25
C MET A 588 5.45 -14.27 -16.40
N VAL A 589 5.84 -13.58 -17.47
CA VAL A 589 5.01 -13.34 -18.68
C VAL A 589 5.16 -14.47 -19.70
N GLY A 590 6.32 -15.13 -19.72
CA GLY A 590 6.70 -16.10 -20.74
C GLY A 590 8.21 -16.16 -20.94
N THR A 591 8.64 -16.92 -21.95
CA THR A 591 10.06 -16.95 -22.36
C THR A 591 10.36 -15.77 -23.27
N CYS A 592 11.44 -15.04 -22.98
CA CYS A 592 12.02 -14.05 -23.88
C CYS A 592 13.24 -14.66 -24.59
N GLU A 593 13.52 -14.19 -25.81
CA GLU A 593 14.69 -14.51 -26.61
C GLU A 593 15.62 -13.27 -26.72
N PRO A 594 16.91 -13.45 -27.05
CA PRO A 594 17.84 -12.33 -27.20
C PRO A 594 17.37 -11.35 -28.29
N GLY A 595 17.22 -10.07 -27.92
CA GLY A 595 16.70 -9.00 -28.78
C GLY A 595 15.27 -8.56 -28.46
N ASP A 596 14.49 -9.36 -27.72
CA ASP A 596 13.14 -8.99 -27.28
C ASP A 596 13.16 -7.72 -26.40
N GLY A 597 12.12 -6.92 -26.52
CA GLY A 597 11.86 -5.81 -25.63
C GLY A 597 11.21 -6.27 -24.33
N LEU A 598 11.81 -5.91 -23.20
CA LEU A 598 11.30 -6.20 -21.87
C LEU A 598 10.78 -4.91 -21.23
N GLY A 599 9.51 -4.91 -20.81
CA GLY A 599 8.90 -3.85 -20.02
C GLY A 599 8.68 -4.30 -18.59
N LEU A 600 9.26 -3.57 -17.65
CA LEU A 600 9.22 -3.84 -16.22
C LEU A 600 8.34 -2.80 -15.51
N VAL A 601 7.60 -3.22 -14.48
CA VAL A 601 6.99 -2.33 -13.48
C VAL A 601 7.62 -2.68 -12.14
N GLY A 602 8.19 -1.68 -11.47
CA GLY A 602 9.19 -1.95 -10.43
C GLY A 602 10.33 -2.82 -10.98
N HIS A 603 10.54 -3.98 -10.37
CA HIS A 603 11.55 -4.95 -10.80
C HIS A 603 10.96 -6.12 -11.61
N ASP A 604 9.64 -6.21 -11.75
CA ASP A 604 8.97 -7.36 -12.36
C ASP A 604 8.75 -7.14 -13.86
N VAL A 605 9.20 -8.11 -14.68
CA VAL A 605 8.89 -8.13 -16.11
C VAL A 605 7.40 -8.40 -16.30
N ILE A 606 6.67 -7.43 -16.86
CA ILE A 606 5.24 -7.53 -17.17
C ILE A 606 4.95 -7.51 -18.67
N VAL A 607 5.90 -7.09 -19.50
CA VAL A 607 5.81 -7.07 -20.97
C VAL A 607 7.02 -7.78 -21.56
N ILE A 608 6.76 -8.71 -22.48
CA ILE A 608 7.72 -9.16 -23.50
C ILE A 608 7.10 -8.79 -24.85
N ASP A 609 7.86 -8.13 -25.71
CA ASP A 609 7.46 -7.82 -27.09
C ASP A 609 8.66 -8.04 -28.03
N ARG A 610 8.41 -8.08 -29.33
CA ARG A 610 9.40 -8.40 -30.37
C ARG A 610 10.60 -7.44 -30.44
N ASP A 611 10.44 -6.25 -29.88
CA ASP A 611 11.43 -5.16 -29.88
C ASP A 611 11.15 -4.18 -28.71
N VAL A 612 12.17 -3.43 -28.29
CA VAL A 612 12.11 -2.47 -27.16
C VAL A 612 11.04 -1.38 -27.35
N ARG A 613 10.73 -1.02 -28.59
CA ARG A 613 9.83 0.08 -28.94
C ARG A 613 8.37 -0.36 -28.78
N ALA A 614 8.01 -1.54 -29.29
CA ALA A 614 6.72 -2.18 -29.05
C ALA A 614 6.52 -2.47 -27.55
N ALA A 615 7.56 -2.97 -26.86
CA ALA A 615 7.52 -3.16 -25.42
C ALA A 615 7.29 -1.85 -24.65
N GLY A 616 7.91 -0.75 -25.08
CA GLY A 616 7.72 0.60 -24.53
C GLY A 616 6.30 1.14 -24.69
N GLN A 617 5.72 1.04 -25.89
CA GLN A 617 4.33 1.42 -26.15
C GLN A 617 3.36 0.57 -25.31
N THR A 618 3.57 -0.75 -25.26
CA THR A 618 2.75 -1.67 -24.46
C THR A 618 2.89 -1.42 -22.95
N LEU A 619 4.09 -1.08 -22.45
CA LEU A 619 4.32 -0.72 -21.05
C LEU A 619 3.61 0.58 -20.68
N LEU A 620 3.79 1.65 -21.48
CA LEU A 620 3.13 2.94 -21.25
C LEU A 620 1.60 2.83 -21.27
N ASN A 621 1.05 2.10 -22.24
CA ASN A 621 -0.40 1.83 -22.30
C ASN A 621 -0.95 1.19 -21.01
N ARG A 622 -0.15 0.32 -20.37
CA ARG A 622 -0.54 -0.35 -19.11
C ARG A 622 -0.38 0.56 -17.91
N MET A 623 0.70 1.35 -17.84
CA MET A 623 0.95 2.27 -16.72
C MET A 623 -0.07 3.42 -16.72
N LEU A 624 -0.35 4.02 -17.88
CA LEU A 624 -1.34 5.10 -18.06
C LEU A 624 -2.79 4.62 -18.11
N GLY A 625 -3.04 3.32 -18.29
CA GLY A 625 -4.39 2.73 -18.25
C GLY A 625 -5.09 2.87 -16.88
N LEU A 626 -4.33 3.18 -15.81
CA LEU A 626 -4.82 3.51 -14.47
C LEU A 626 -4.95 5.03 -14.22
N GLY A 627 -4.77 5.85 -15.25
CA GLY A 627 -4.62 7.30 -15.16
C GLY A 627 -3.17 7.76 -14.92
N GLY A 628 -2.97 9.07 -14.96
CA GLY A 628 -1.69 9.76 -14.73
C GLY A 628 -1.74 11.16 -15.34
N GLU A 629 -1.02 12.11 -14.78
CA GLU A 629 -0.98 13.52 -15.24
C GLU A 629 0.38 13.88 -15.85
N LEU A 630 1.46 13.28 -15.34
CA LEU A 630 2.84 13.52 -15.80
C LEU A 630 3.58 12.20 -16.03
N VAL A 631 4.30 12.11 -17.16
CA VAL A 631 5.23 11.01 -17.47
C VAL A 631 6.66 11.54 -17.55
N THR A 632 7.54 11.00 -16.72
CA THR A 632 8.97 11.30 -16.75
C THR A 632 9.75 10.15 -17.40
N LEU A 633 10.41 10.42 -18.54
CA LEU A 633 11.25 9.47 -19.27
C LEU A 633 12.74 9.79 -19.04
N LEU A 634 13.44 8.94 -18.29
CA LEU A 634 14.88 9.07 -18.03
C LEU A 634 15.68 8.09 -18.91
N VAL A 635 16.30 8.61 -19.96
CA VAL A 635 16.89 7.86 -21.08
C VAL A 635 18.32 7.39 -20.75
N GLY A 636 18.58 6.09 -20.85
CA GLY A 636 19.87 5.45 -20.59
C GLY A 636 20.87 5.55 -21.75
N ALA A 637 22.13 5.21 -21.49
CA ALA A 637 23.24 5.35 -22.43
C ALA A 637 23.16 4.42 -23.65
N ALA A 638 22.49 3.28 -23.52
CA ALA A 638 22.29 2.30 -24.59
C ALA A 638 20.93 2.44 -25.30
N ALA A 639 20.14 3.46 -24.98
CA ALA A 639 18.84 3.69 -25.59
C ALA A 639 18.96 3.89 -27.12
N PRO A 640 18.14 3.22 -27.94
CA PRO A 640 18.08 3.48 -29.38
C PRO A 640 17.70 4.93 -29.70
N ASP A 641 18.36 5.52 -30.70
CA ASP A 641 18.03 6.84 -31.21
C ASP A 641 16.53 6.95 -31.57
N GLY A 642 15.91 8.07 -31.19
CA GLY A 642 14.49 8.32 -31.41
C GLY A 642 13.52 7.53 -30.52
N LEU A 643 13.99 6.59 -29.68
CA LEU A 643 13.07 5.82 -28.80
C LEU A 643 12.24 6.72 -27.90
N ALA A 644 12.85 7.64 -27.15
CA ALA A 644 12.13 8.53 -26.26
C ALA A 644 11.17 9.49 -27.00
N GLN A 645 11.53 9.92 -28.22
CA GLN A 645 10.68 10.77 -29.07
C GLN A 645 9.41 10.02 -29.48
N GLU A 646 9.55 8.81 -30.03
CA GLU A 646 8.39 8.00 -30.47
C GLU A 646 7.52 7.52 -29.31
N LEU A 647 8.08 7.29 -28.12
CA LEU A 647 7.28 7.04 -26.92
C LEU A 647 6.53 8.30 -26.45
N SER A 648 7.13 9.49 -26.58
CA SER A 648 6.46 10.76 -26.27
C SER A 648 5.32 11.07 -27.24
N GLU A 649 5.54 10.82 -28.53
CA GLU A 649 4.50 10.92 -29.58
C GLU A 649 3.36 9.92 -29.31
N HIS A 650 3.67 8.68 -28.96
CA HIS A 650 2.68 7.67 -28.57
C HIS A 650 1.84 8.10 -27.35
N ILE A 651 2.43 8.73 -26.34
CA ILE A 651 1.68 9.28 -25.18
C ILE A 651 0.78 10.43 -25.64
N ALA A 652 1.31 11.37 -26.43
CA ALA A 652 0.56 12.54 -26.90
C ALA A 652 -0.64 12.16 -27.81
N GLU A 653 -0.52 11.09 -28.60
CA GLU A 653 -1.62 10.55 -29.41
C GLU A 653 -2.63 9.72 -28.59
N GLY A 654 -2.14 8.90 -27.64
CA GLY A 654 -2.97 7.95 -26.88
C GLY A 654 -3.65 8.52 -25.64
N PHE A 655 -3.04 9.51 -24.99
CA PHE A 655 -3.45 10.01 -23.67
C PHE A 655 -3.47 11.56 -23.62
N PRO A 656 -4.49 12.20 -24.22
CA PRO A 656 -4.59 13.66 -24.27
C PRO A 656 -4.69 14.26 -22.86
N GLY A 657 -3.77 15.18 -22.54
CA GLY A 657 -3.70 15.85 -21.24
C GLY A 657 -2.57 15.37 -20.33
N VAL A 658 -1.88 14.28 -20.69
CA VAL A 658 -0.67 13.83 -20.00
C VAL A 658 0.53 14.66 -20.47
N GLU A 659 1.25 15.29 -19.55
CA GLU A 659 2.52 15.96 -19.85
C GLU A 659 3.68 14.95 -19.92
N VAL A 660 4.67 15.18 -20.79
CA VAL A 660 5.82 14.28 -20.95
C VAL A 660 7.13 15.04 -20.81
N MET A 661 7.92 14.67 -19.81
CA MET A 661 9.23 15.24 -19.53
C MET A 661 10.33 14.23 -19.86
N VAL A 662 11.23 14.58 -20.78
CA VAL A 662 12.30 13.70 -21.26
C VAL A 662 13.66 14.20 -20.78
N TYR A 663 14.39 13.34 -20.09
CA TYR A 663 15.71 13.63 -19.52
C TYR A 663 16.75 12.62 -20.03
N SER A 664 17.94 13.10 -20.38
CA SER A 664 19.09 12.22 -20.64
C SER A 664 19.71 11.79 -19.30
N GLY A 665 19.52 10.54 -18.90
CA GLY A 665 20.10 9.96 -17.68
C GLY A 665 21.48 9.35 -17.90
N GLY A 666 21.63 8.55 -18.97
CA GLY A 666 22.89 7.91 -19.32
C GLY A 666 23.25 6.70 -18.43
N GLN A 667 22.29 6.13 -17.70
CA GLN A 667 22.45 4.85 -16.99
C GLN A 667 22.64 3.68 -17.96
N HIS A 668 23.33 2.62 -17.55
CA HIS A 668 23.59 1.46 -18.41
C HIS A 668 22.61 0.30 -18.18
N ALA A 669 22.02 0.19 -16.99
CA ALA A 669 21.15 -0.93 -16.61
C ALA A 669 19.76 -0.93 -17.27
N ASP A 670 19.23 0.26 -17.56
CA ASP A 670 17.91 0.46 -18.18
C ASP A 670 18.04 1.34 -19.42
N LEU A 671 17.35 0.99 -20.50
CA LEU A 671 17.29 1.80 -21.72
C LEU A 671 16.47 3.07 -21.50
N ILE A 672 15.36 2.97 -20.77
CA ILE A 672 14.57 4.09 -20.27
C ILE A 672 14.02 3.69 -18.91
N GLN A 673 14.11 4.57 -17.90
CA GLN A 673 13.26 4.51 -16.71
C GLN A 673 12.05 5.42 -16.92
N ILE A 674 10.86 4.96 -16.53
CA ILE A 674 9.58 5.63 -16.74
C ILE A 674 8.96 5.88 -15.36
N GLY A 675 8.72 7.15 -15.02
CA GLY A 675 7.86 7.55 -13.90
C GLY A 675 6.50 8.00 -14.44
N VAL A 676 5.43 7.64 -13.76
CA VAL A 676 4.06 8.09 -14.02
C VAL A 676 3.44 8.52 -12.69
N GLU A 677 3.16 9.81 -12.59
CA GLU A 677 2.48 10.45 -11.46
C GLU A 677 0.96 10.39 -11.72
#